data_AF-A0A0W0UU29-F1
#
_entry.id   AF-A0A0W0UU29-F1
#
_cell.length_a   1.000
_cell.length_b   1.000
_cell.length_c   1.000
_cell.angle_alpha   90.00
_cell.angle_beta   90.00
_cell.angle_gamma   90.00
#
_symmetry.space_group_name_H-M   'P 1'
#
loop_
_entity.id
_entity.type
_entity.pdbx_description
1 polymer ?
#
loop_
_entity_poly.entity_id
_entity_poly.type
_entity_poly.pdbx_seq_one_letter_code
_entity_poly.pdbx_strand_id
1 'polypeptide(L)'
;MSPEDKEFLDSLLKEIEPLLMDNIVPHDYASLKAQIVNQELMDELEALRELLAHKTDQFEDAFKTRCKERAKRNENTCLSFFALPLGSCNTLYWQIAERLFKPKTLGEMFELLLSDSASLINPEFYLDLPPNSTSEQLIAASKHASIELCAKPFAELTEAPDMKRLTQFIMAENWLFDINELAEFNFVHHQALLKTLQNKKSTLIEKLYQHNPSLQTLYTQLLTVNNQGQSLYEAIKHLIQELTLGGERFTGDVYASTKAQVAYTDFLSHLNSFPSPIKASFMALKTSYNLTLNEILDDLNQEDCVETGASRLREILDNPVNLSVLNTKPNLSQEEIDAIKNQYEKNSLPLTGNDSTNNLPANYLCTQLSRLEISDEFNYLDLLIAFPPSYYDSLLKFAQIKCKPTFPIKLLEMLKTGILSKEQLDALVEAIKNNVNKVGIIPALSYAVELKNYDLLESLLAISEPRQLTDFHLLSKEDTPLLWNIYQDEKACEIILSVWKSAEKSLNTFRARCLLEEEIDYPSDVTRRLETVPENERFEIVSIKNARGDNLAQSACYRTASLLTILELLPENKRISVILDKNNAGDTLLHRVDTGTLKGLLKLLPEKDRLEAINSKDNKNSAVIERLKLQQVTDLLDIFPEESRLEVFTYKNDNLFNVANNSDDLLKILSLLPENARLSLLRRECEDFTVFYWFISKIRYVSYIHNPNLFADFLLSFSENNRLEIIQMKDSEGTPFFNPDGWSLASLIATFNLFPKKDRLSIMLQENKMGKNFLQSLATAESLVLLKLLPEEDRFAALKCRPPNGSSLLEKSAGLVMLKPALEVLPKEERLSAILELFEKTQKKKIYELMGPTQFIDLLEALPKDDWFDTIGYIHQHNNFYLHHLVYLLIQKIDTATEVNLIHIEALQTVLVVLSEIPLVRIKNMQLASLVEFHRQIKQLKHHGSTLQEGKESESLDYLEGQKAIKLAEKFEGLAIQFIAAKNSDSNAQLQTIREEFKIALESGYQEMHTHRSLWKPILANIAIAATGIGLLVIIAKYLTTGSAFFAETQRQKMVHSIGHQLDCLAP
;
A
#
# COMPACT_ATOMS: atom_id res chain seq x y z
N MET A 1 28.20 -10.76 69.22
CA MET A 1 28.32 -9.54 68.41
C MET A 1 27.90 -8.30 69.21
N SER A 2 28.71 -7.23 69.16
CA SER A 2 28.38 -5.95 69.84
C SER A 2 27.36 -5.11 69.04
N PRO A 3 26.64 -4.15 69.66
CA PRO A 3 25.76 -3.25 68.94
C PRO A 3 26.47 -2.43 67.85
N GLU A 4 27.71 -2.02 68.09
CA GLU A 4 28.53 -1.26 67.13
C GLU A 4 28.92 -2.12 65.91
N ASP A 5 29.21 -3.41 66.12
CA ASP A 5 29.51 -4.33 65.01
C ASP A 5 28.24 -4.58 64.19
N LYS A 6 27.08 -4.71 64.83
CA LYS A 6 25.80 -4.85 64.12
C LYS A 6 25.50 -3.64 63.25
N GLU A 7 25.64 -2.42 63.79
CA GLU A 7 25.42 -1.18 63.04
C GLU A 7 26.40 -1.03 61.88
N PHE A 8 27.67 -1.40 62.08
CA PHE A 8 28.66 -1.45 61.00
C PHE A 8 28.24 -2.41 59.88
N LEU A 9 27.83 -3.64 60.22
CA LEU A 9 27.39 -4.63 59.22
C LEU A 9 26.14 -4.16 58.48
N ASP A 10 25.16 -3.60 59.19
CA ASP A 10 23.95 -3.02 58.57
C ASP A 10 24.30 -1.87 57.62
N SER A 11 25.27 -1.03 57.97
CA SER A 11 25.75 0.05 57.11
C SER A 11 26.51 -0.49 55.88
N LEU A 12 27.43 -1.44 56.08
CA LEU A 12 28.24 -2.03 55.03
C LEU A 12 27.36 -2.75 53.98
N LEU A 13 26.39 -3.55 54.43
CA LEU A 13 25.45 -4.25 53.55
C LEU A 13 24.51 -3.30 52.79
N LYS A 14 24.27 -2.09 53.30
CA LYS A 14 23.51 -1.03 52.60
C LYS A 14 24.39 -0.23 51.63
N GLU A 15 25.67 -0.04 51.94
CA GLU A 15 26.62 0.67 51.07
C GLU A 15 26.95 -0.12 49.80
N ILE A 16 26.97 -1.46 49.90
CA ILE A 16 27.28 -2.35 48.77
C ILE A 16 26.06 -2.62 47.89
N GLU A 17 24.84 -2.47 48.41
CA GLU A 17 23.60 -2.72 47.66
C GLU A 17 23.47 -1.86 46.37
N PRO A 18 23.81 -0.56 46.36
CA PRO A 18 23.89 0.24 45.13
C PRO A 18 24.91 -0.24 44.08
N LEU A 19 25.85 -1.13 44.44
CA LEU A 19 26.83 -1.71 43.51
C LEU A 19 26.26 -2.91 42.74
N LEU A 20 25.05 -3.38 43.09
CA LEU A 20 24.36 -4.41 42.33
C LEU A 20 24.05 -3.87 40.93
N MET A 21 24.47 -4.63 39.92
CA MET A 21 24.15 -4.31 38.53
C MET A 21 22.69 -4.62 38.23
N ASP A 22 22.14 -3.90 37.26
CA ASP A 22 20.84 -4.23 36.69
C ASP A 22 20.85 -5.67 36.18
N ASN A 23 19.71 -6.34 36.38
CA ASN A 23 19.51 -7.73 35.99
C ASN A 23 19.27 -7.84 34.48
N ILE A 24 20.31 -7.56 33.69
CA ILE A 24 20.28 -7.57 32.22
C ILE A 24 20.44 -9.00 31.70
N VAL A 25 19.79 -9.30 30.57
CA VAL A 25 19.93 -10.59 29.89
C VAL A 25 21.34 -10.72 29.29
N PRO A 26 22.08 -11.80 29.60
CA PRO A 26 23.40 -12.00 29.02
C PRO A 26 23.30 -12.27 27.52
N HIS A 27 24.20 -11.67 26.74
CA HIS A 27 24.25 -11.78 25.27
C HIS A 27 25.58 -12.32 24.74
N ASP A 28 26.62 -12.37 25.58
CA ASP A 28 27.95 -12.90 25.28
C ASP A 28 28.59 -13.51 26.54
N TYR A 29 29.80 -14.05 26.42
CA TYR A 29 30.50 -14.64 27.58
C TYR A 29 30.82 -13.63 28.68
N ALA A 30 31.15 -12.38 28.33
CA ALA A 30 31.55 -11.36 29.29
C ALA A 30 30.37 -10.87 30.14
N SER A 31 29.25 -10.57 29.49
CA SER A 31 27.97 -10.24 30.13
C SER A 31 27.43 -11.42 30.95
N LEU A 32 27.58 -12.66 30.48
CA LEU A 32 27.26 -13.85 31.28
C LEU A 32 28.08 -13.91 32.57
N LYS A 33 29.41 -13.75 32.48
CA LYS A 33 30.30 -13.73 33.64
C LYS A 33 29.94 -12.59 34.60
N ALA A 34 29.66 -11.39 34.07
CA ALA A 34 29.26 -10.24 34.86
C ALA A 34 27.96 -10.49 35.63
N GLN A 35 26.95 -11.09 34.99
CA GLN A 35 25.68 -11.45 35.64
C GLN A 35 25.85 -12.55 36.69
N ILE A 36 26.78 -13.50 36.49
CA ILE A 36 27.12 -14.51 37.49
C ILE A 36 27.78 -13.88 38.73
N VAL A 37 28.73 -12.95 38.53
CA VAL A 37 29.35 -12.18 39.64
C VAL A 37 28.28 -11.38 40.41
N ASN A 38 27.35 -10.75 39.69
CA ASN A 38 26.26 -9.99 40.28
C ASN A 38 25.30 -10.88 41.07
N GLN A 39 24.94 -12.04 40.51
CA GLN A 39 24.06 -13.00 41.17
C GLN A 39 24.67 -13.53 42.46
N GLU A 40 25.97 -13.84 42.47
CA GLU A 40 26.66 -14.22 43.70
C GLU A 40 26.56 -13.13 44.76
N LEU A 41 26.77 -11.86 44.39
CA LEU A 41 26.67 -10.75 45.33
C LEU A 41 25.27 -10.58 45.91
N MET A 42 24.23 -10.71 45.08
CA MET A 42 22.85 -10.67 45.56
C MET A 42 22.58 -11.78 46.58
N ASP A 43 22.91 -13.03 46.22
CA ASP A 43 22.65 -14.20 47.07
C ASP A 43 23.42 -14.12 48.40
N GLU A 44 24.65 -13.59 48.37
CA GLU A 44 25.45 -13.41 49.57
C GLU A 44 24.98 -12.24 50.44
N LEU A 45 24.54 -11.12 49.86
CA LEU A 45 23.93 -10.01 50.61
C LEU A 45 22.64 -10.46 51.30
N GLU A 46 21.76 -11.17 50.59
CA GLU A 46 20.50 -11.68 51.13
C GLU A 46 20.76 -12.59 52.33
N ALA A 47 21.65 -13.55 52.17
CA ALA A 47 21.90 -14.51 53.22
C ALA A 47 22.68 -13.92 54.42
N LEU A 48 23.57 -12.95 54.21
CA LEU A 48 24.19 -12.21 55.31
C LEU A 48 23.16 -11.39 56.09
N ARG A 49 22.16 -10.79 55.42
CA ARG A 49 21.02 -10.11 56.07
C ARG A 49 20.18 -11.09 56.88
N GLU A 50 19.87 -12.26 56.33
CA GLU A 50 19.12 -13.30 57.06
C GLU A 50 19.88 -13.75 58.31
N LEU A 51 21.20 -13.99 58.20
CA LEU A 51 22.04 -14.32 59.35
C LEU A 51 22.01 -13.21 60.39
N LEU A 52 22.11 -11.94 59.97
CA LEU A 52 22.11 -10.79 60.86
C LEU A 52 20.77 -10.59 61.58
N ALA A 53 19.66 -10.89 60.88
CA ALA A 53 18.29 -10.75 61.40
C ALA A 53 17.89 -11.89 62.36
N HIS A 54 18.29 -13.13 62.07
CA HIS A 54 17.76 -14.32 62.77
C HIS A 54 18.77 -15.02 63.68
N LYS A 55 20.07 -14.76 63.52
CA LYS A 55 21.14 -15.39 64.31
C LYS A 55 22.11 -14.37 64.87
N THR A 56 21.64 -13.19 65.28
CA THR A 56 22.50 -12.09 65.78
C THR A 56 23.46 -12.54 66.89
N ASP A 57 22.99 -13.37 67.82
CA ASP A 57 23.81 -13.86 68.96
C ASP A 57 24.84 -14.93 68.55
N GLN A 58 24.64 -15.61 67.41
CA GLN A 58 25.50 -16.66 66.86
C GLN A 58 26.14 -16.24 65.53
N PHE A 59 26.13 -14.94 65.22
CA PHE A 59 26.48 -14.45 63.88
C PHE A 59 27.91 -14.80 63.51
N GLU A 60 28.85 -14.64 64.45
CA GLU A 60 30.27 -14.90 64.23
C GLU A 60 30.54 -16.37 63.81
N ASP A 61 29.93 -17.34 64.50
CA ASP A 61 30.08 -18.76 64.18
C ASP A 61 29.36 -19.13 62.87
N ALA A 62 28.17 -18.55 62.63
CA ALA A 62 27.43 -18.75 61.39
C ALA A 62 28.17 -18.14 60.19
N PHE A 63 28.80 -16.98 60.37
CA PHE A 63 29.59 -16.31 59.34
C PHE A 63 30.84 -17.14 58.99
N LYS A 64 31.57 -17.67 59.99
CA LYS A 64 32.68 -18.61 59.73
C LYS A 64 32.24 -19.81 58.91
N THR A 65 31.13 -20.44 59.29
CA THR A 65 30.56 -21.57 58.54
C THR A 65 30.27 -21.18 57.10
N ARG A 66 29.67 -20.00 56.89
CA ARG A 66 29.35 -19.49 55.56
C ARG A 66 30.58 -19.17 54.72
N CYS A 67 31.66 -18.63 55.31
CA CYS A 67 32.94 -18.46 54.62
C CYS A 67 33.44 -19.79 54.05
N LYS A 68 33.41 -20.87 54.84
CA LYS A 68 33.84 -22.20 54.41
C LYS A 68 32.97 -22.76 53.28
N GLU A 69 31.65 -22.63 53.41
CA GLU A 69 30.71 -23.06 52.38
C GLU A 69 30.91 -22.29 51.07
N ARG A 70 31.10 -20.97 51.13
CA ARG A 70 31.37 -20.13 49.96
C ARG A 70 32.70 -20.49 49.31
N ALA A 71 33.77 -20.65 50.10
CA ALA A 71 35.09 -21.02 49.61
C ALA A 71 35.05 -22.37 48.85
N LYS A 72 34.31 -23.35 49.39
CA LYS A 72 34.09 -24.64 48.73
C LYS A 72 33.25 -24.52 47.46
N ARG A 73 32.18 -23.71 47.48
CA ARG A 73 31.31 -23.49 46.31
C ARG A 73 32.07 -22.87 45.13
N ASN A 74 33.00 -21.97 45.42
CA ASN A 74 33.78 -21.24 44.43
C ASN A 74 35.14 -21.89 44.13
N GLU A 75 35.38 -23.11 44.62
CA GLU A 75 36.61 -23.85 44.37
C GLU A 75 36.81 -24.04 42.86
N ASN A 76 38.00 -23.67 42.34
CA ASN A 76 38.32 -23.70 40.91
C ASN A 76 37.31 -22.95 40.03
N THR A 77 36.75 -21.83 40.52
CA THR A 77 35.94 -20.90 39.74
C THR A 77 36.58 -19.50 39.68
N CYS A 78 36.09 -18.69 38.75
CA CYS A 78 36.49 -17.29 38.62
C CYS A 78 36.03 -16.39 39.78
N LEU A 79 35.24 -16.89 40.73
CA LEU A 79 34.73 -16.13 41.89
C LEU A 79 35.58 -16.34 43.16
N SER A 80 36.61 -17.17 43.10
CA SER A 80 37.51 -17.42 44.24
C SER A 80 38.31 -16.17 44.62
N PHE A 81 38.83 -16.13 45.86
CA PHE A 81 39.68 -15.03 46.35
C PHE A 81 40.94 -14.79 45.52
N PHE A 82 41.44 -15.82 44.82
CA PHE A 82 42.68 -15.74 44.06
C PHE A 82 42.45 -15.45 42.57
N ALA A 83 41.28 -15.82 42.03
CA ALA A 83 40.91 -15.51 40.65
C ALA A 83 40.29 -14.10 40.51
N LEU A 84 39.58 -13.63 41.53
CA LEU A 84 38.98 -12.29 41.56
C LEU A 84 39.23 -11.58 42.90
N PRO A 85 40.49 -11.24 43.25
CA PRO A 85 40.82 -10.71 44.57
C PRO A 85 40.04 -9.45 44.97
N LEU A 86 39.87 -8.52 44.03
CA LEU A 86 39.17 -7.26 44.21
C LEU A 86 37.67 -7.33 43.87
N GLY A 87 37.10 -8.54 43.76
CA GLY A 87 35.67 -8.72 43.52
C GLY A 87 34.83 -8.23 44.70
N SER A 88 33.60 -7.75 44.41
CA SER A 88 32.71 -7.18 45.41
C SER A 88 32.42 -8.13 46.58
N CYS A 89 32.13 -9.41 46.30
CA CYS A 89 31.93 -10.43 47.34
C CYS A 89 33.19 -10.70 48.17
N ASN A 90 34.35 -10.80 47.52
CA ASN A 90 35.60 -11.07 48.23
C ASN A 90 35.98 -9.91 49.15
N THR A 91 35.80 -8.67 48.67
CA THR A 91 36.00 -7.45 49.45
C THR A 91 35.04 -7.38 50.64
N LEU A 92 33.75 -7.66 50.42
CA LEU A 92 32.72 -7.72 51.46
C LEU A 92 33.09 -8.71 52.58
N TYR A 93 33.43 -9.95 52.21
CA TYR A 93 33.80 -10.99 53.17
C TYR A 93 35.10 -10.65 53.92
N TRP A 94 36.07 -10.06 53.24
CA TRP A 94 37.31 -9.59 53.85
C TRP A 94 37.05 -8.51 54.91
N GLN A 95 36.25 -7.49 54.58
CA GLN A 95 35.91 -6.38 55.49
C GLN A 95 35.12 -6.86 56.72
N ILE A 96 34.18 -7.79 56.52
CA ILE A 96 33.44 -8.38 57.64
C ILE A 96 34.39 -9.16 58.55
N ALA A 97 35.27 -10.00 57.98
CA ALA A 97 36.22 -10.78 58.76
C ALA A 97 37.21 -9.90 59.53
N GLU A 98 37.73 -8.84 58.88
CA GLU A 98 38.62 -7.86 59.49
C GLU A 98 37.96 -7.14 60.68
N ARG A 99 36.69 -6.72 60.53
CA ARG A 99 35.95 -6.02 61.59
C ARG A 99 35.66 -6.92 62.78
N LEU A 100 35.15 -8.13 62.54
CA LEU A 100 34.62 -9.02 63.57
C LEU A 100 35.73 -9.76 64.33
N PHE A 101 36.73 -10.28 63.60
CA PHE A 101 37.74 -11.16 64.19
C PHE A 101 39.09 -10.47 64.42
N LYS A 102 39.35 -9.32 63.76
CA LYS A 102 40.59 -8.53 63.89
C LYS A 102 41.85 -9.40 63.79
N PRO A 103 42.00 -10.22 62.72
CA PRO A 103 43.16 -11.08 62.54
C PRO A 103 44.45 -10.23 62.52
N LYS A 104 45.47 -10.67 63.24
CA LYS A 104 46.77 -10.00 63.32
C LYS A 104 47.69 -10.40 62.18
N THR A 105 47.50 -11.61 61.66
CA THR A 105 48.33 -12.18 60.61
C THR A 105 47.50 -12.62 59.40
N LEU A 106 48.12 -12.66 58.23
CA LEU A 106 47.49 -13.16 57.00
C LEU A 106 47.07 -14.64 57.16
N GLY A 107 47.85 -15.42 57.91
CA GLY A 107 47.50 -16.79 58.26
C GLY A 107 46.17 -16.90 59.02
N GLU A 108 45.97 -16.07 60.04
CA GLU A 108 44.71 -16.01 60.79
C GLU A 108 43.53 -15.60 59.88
N MET A 109 43.76 -14.71 58.91
CA MET A 109 42.75 -14.31 57.93
C MET A 109 42.37 -15.49 57.01
N PHE A 110 43.34 -16.25 56.51
CA PHE A 110 43.10 -17.42 55.66
C PHE A 110 42.41 -18.57 56.41
N GLU A 111 42.73 -18.79 57.67
CA GLU A 111 42.01 -19.76 58.52
C GLU A 111 40.52 -19.42 58.67
N LEU A 112 40.14 -18.14 58.56
CA LEU A 112 38.74 -17.72 58.58
C LEU A 112 38.04 -17.86 57.22
N LEU A 113 38.71 -17.44 56.14
CA LEU A 113 38.09 -17.25 54.82
C LEU A 113 38.21 -18.45 53.86
N LEU A 114 39.25 -19.28 53.99
CA LEU A 114 39.50 -20.41 53.08
C LEU A 114 38.89 -21.71 53.61
N SER A 115 38.73 -22.72 52.76
CA SER A 115 38.28 -24.07 53.18
C SER A 115 39.20 -24.68 54.25
N ASP A 116 38.65 -25.49 55.16
CA ASP A 116 39.45 -26.21 56.17
C ASP A 116 40.40 -27.25 55.57
N SER A 117 40.17 -27.64 54.32
CA SER A 117 41.06 -28.51 53.56
C SER A 117 42.27 -27.78 52.97
N ALA A 118 42.27 -26.45 52.95
CA ALA A 118 43.34 -25.67 52.33
C ALA A 118 44.64 -25.77 53.12
N SER A 119 45.75 -26.03 52.44
CA SER A 119 47.09 -26.14 53.05
C SER A 119 48.09 -25.29 52.27
N LEU A 120 48.89 -24.50 52.99
CA LEU A 120 50.00 -23.74 52.41
C LEU A 120 51.10 -24.71 51.95
N ILE A 121 51.62 -24.51 50.75
CA ILE A 121 52.77 -25.26 50.22
C ILE A 121 53.84 -24.32 49.72
N ASN A 122 55.06 -24.55 50.15
CA ASN A 122 56.23 -23.80 49.72
C ASN A 122 57.31 -24.74 49.17
N PRO A 123 58.11 -24.29 48.19
CA PRO A 123 59.25 -25.04 47.68
C PRO A 123 60.43 -25.02 48.67
N GLU A 124 60.87 -26.19 49.13
CA GLU A 124 62.08 -26.31 49.95
C GLU A 124 63.21 -27.00 49.19
N PHE A 125 64.41 -26.44 49.32
CA PHE A 125 65.63 -26.99 48.71
C PHE A 125 66.21 -28.10 49.57
N TYR A 126 66.53 -29.23 48.95
CA TYR A 126 67.31 -30.29 49.57
C TYR A 126 68.41 -30.80 48.64
N LEU A 127 69.43 -31.40 49.23
CA LEU A 127 70.51 -32.06 48.50
C LEU A 127 70.24 -33.56 48.52
N ASP A 128 70.03 -34.15 47.35
CA ASP A 128 69.89 -35.60 47.20
C ASP A 128 71.27 -36.27 47.32
N LEU A 129 71.74 -36.41 48.55
CA LEU A 129 73.07 -36.90 48.86
C LEU A 129 73.06 -37.89 50.05
N PRO A 130 73.87 -38.96 50.00
CA PRO A 130 74.03 -39.86 51.14
C PRO A 130 74.70 -39.15 52.33
N PRO A 131 74.43 -39.58 53.58
CA PRO A 131 74.84 -38.87 54.80
C PRO A 131 76.36 -38.72 55.03
N ASN A 132 77.22 -39.42 54.26
CA ASN A 132 78.68 -39.36 54.35
C ASN A 132 79.33 -38.65 53.14
N SER A 133 78.60 -37.76 52.47
CA SER A 133 79.08 -37.06 51.26
C SER A 133 80.24 -36.10 51.57
N THR A 134 81.24 -36.05 50.70
CA THR A 134 82.41 -35.17 50.86
C THR A 134 82.04 -33.70 50.65
N SER A 135 82.85 -32.77 51.16
CA SER A 135 82.65 -31.32 50.93
C SER A 135 82.55 -30.96 49.46
N GLU A 136 83.29 -31.65 48.59
CA GLU A 136 83.24 -31.45 47.14
C GLU A 136 81.91 -31.95 46.52
N GLN A 137 81.38 -33.07 47.02
CA GLN A 137 80.07 -33.58 46.61
C GLN A 137 78.93 -32.67 47.09
N LEU A 138 79.05 -32.11 48.30
CA LEU A 138 78.11 -31.11 48.83
C LEU A 138 78.12 -29.82 48.01
N ILE A 139 79.30 -29.33 47.61
CA ILE A 139 79.44 -28.14 46.76
C ILE A 139 78.93 -28.41 45.33
N ALA A 140 79.12 -29.61 44.80
CA ALA A 140 78.61 -29.99 43.48
C ALA A 140 77.07 -30.13 43.50
N ALA A 141 76.50 -30.75 44.53
CA ALA A 141 75.06 -30.92 44.68
C ALA A 141 74.35 -29.59 44.98
N SER A 142 74.99 -28.66 45.69
CA SER A 142 74.37 -27.35 45.98
C SER A 142 74.16 -26.49 44.73
N LYS A 143 74.90 -26.74 43.64
CA LYS A 143 74.67 -26.09 42.33
C LYS A 143 73.45 -26.64 41.58
N HIS A 144 72.93 -27.79 42.00
CA HIS A 144 71.78 -28.47 41.39
C HIS A 144 70.83 -29.00 42.49
N ALA A 145 70.52 -28.16 43.48
CA ALA A 145 69.63 -28.52 44.57
C ALA A 145 68.25 -28.94 44.03
N SER A 146 67.72 -30.03 44.59
CA SER A 146 66.38 -30.52 44.26
C SER A 146 65.35 -29.78 45.09
N ILE A 147 64.12 -29.70 44.57
CA ILE A 147 63.01 -29.04 45.25
C ILE A 147 62.00 -30.08 45.69
N GLU A 148 61.50 -29.94 46.91
CA GLU A 148 60.32 -30.64 47.39
C GLU A 148 59.24 -29.63 47.79
N LEU A 149 57.97 -29.97 47.55
CA LEU A 149 56.85 -29.18 48.02
C LEU A 149 56.46 -29.66 49.42
N CYS A 150 56.70 -28.83 50.42
CA CYS A 150 56.40 -29.11 51.81
C CYS A 150 55.11 -28.39 52.23
N ALA A 151 54.21 -29.11 52.90
CA ALA A 151 53.02 -28.52 53.49
C ALA A 151 53.38 -27.77 54.77
N LYS A 152 52.91 -26.54 54.90
CA LYS A 152 53.16 -25.65 56.04
C LYS A 152 51.84 -25.19 56.67
N PRO A 153 51.80 -24.95 57.99
CA PRO A 153 50.63 -24.34 58.62
C PRO A 153 50.49 -22.87 58.22
N PHE A 154 49.26 -22.36 58.14
CA PHE A 154 49.02 -20.94 57.85
C PHE A 154 49.65 -19.98 58.87
N ALA A 155 49.92 -20.45 60.10
CA ALA A 155 50.63 -19.69 61.12
C ALA A 155 52.01 -19.15 60.70
N GLU A 156 52.62 -19.69 59.63
CA GLU A 156 53.88 -19.16 59.07
C GLU A 156 53.71 -17.82 58.32
N LEU A 157 52.50 -17.50 57.86
CA LEU A 157 52.16 -16.21 57.23
C LEU A 157 51.90 -15.15 58.31
N THR A 158 52.99 -14.65 58.90
CA THR A 158 52.98 -13.73 60.06
C THR A 158 52.81 -12.25 59.70
N GLU A 159 52.86 -11.90 58.42
CA GLU A 159 52.61 -10.54 57.94
C GLU A 159 51.18 -10.08 58.23
N ALA A 160 50.98 -8.76 58.32
CA ALA A 160 49.64 -8.21 58.52
C ALA A 160 48.72 -8.54 57.32
N PRO A 161 47.41 -8.77 57.54
CA PRO A 161 46.46 -9.00 56.45
C PRO A 161 46.46 -7.83 55.46
N ASP A 162 46.82 -8.10 54.21
CA ASP A 162 46.69 -7.14 53.10
C ASP A 162 46.11 -7.87 51.88
N MET A 163 44.98 -7.38 51.37
CA MET A 163 44.28 -7.96 50.24
C MET A 163 45.13 -7.96 48.96
N LYS A 164 46.14 -7.07 48.85
CA LYS A 164 47.09 -7.07 47.73
C LYS A 164 47.92 -8.34 47.66
N ARG A 165 48.17 -9.01 48.79
CA ARG A 165 48.90 -10.28 48.85
C ARG A 165 48.19 -11.39 48.08
N LEU A 166 46.87 -11.34 47.93
CA LEU A 166 46.10 -12.34 47.18
C LEU A 166 46.59 -12.52 45.73
N THR A 167 47.16 -11.46 45.13
CA THR A 167 47.75 -11.49 43.77
C THR A 167 49.09 -12.23 43.68
N GLN A 168 49.54 -12.83 44.78
CA GLN A 168 50.81 -13.56 44.91
C GLN A 168 50.57 -14.98 45.45
N PHE A 169 49.35 -15.48 45.33
CA PHE A 169 48.99 -16.84 45.71
C PHE A 169 48.24 -17.53 44.58
N ILE A 170 48.44 -18.84 44.48
CA ILE A 170 47.76 -19.70 43.52
C ILE A 170 47.12 -20.84 44.28
N MET A 171 45.83 -21.04 44.05
CA MET A 171 45.09 -22.15 44.64
C MET A 171 44.92 -23.26 43.61
N ALA A 172 45.50 -24.42 43.84
CA ALA A 172 45.31 -25.59 43.02
C ALA A 172 44.76 -26.73 43.89
N GLU A 173 43.52 -27.14 43.62
CA GLU A 173 42.79 -28.10 44.47
C GLU A 173 42.71 -27.55 45.91
N ASN A 174 43.30 -28.24 46.88
CA ASN A 174 43.37 -27.84 48.29
C ASN A 174 44.71 -27.19 48.67
N TRP A 175 45.54 -26.83 47.70
CA TRP A 175 46.90 -26.37 47.94
C TRP A 175 47.04 -24.90 47.60
N LEU A 176 47.42 -24.11 48.59
CA LEU A 176 47.75 -22.69 48.44
C LEU A 176 49.25 -22.54 48.25
N PHE A 177 49.68 -22.09 47.08
CA PHE A 177 51.09 -21.91 46.75
C PHE A 177 51.44 -20.43 46.80
N ASP A 178 52.36 -20.04 47.69
CA ASP A 178 52.92 -18.67 47.73
C ASP A 178 54.00 -18.55 46.66
N ILE A 179 53.78 -17.70 45.67
CA ILE A 179 54.74 -17.54 44.56
C ILE A 179 55.87 -16.56 44.89
N ASN A 180 55.81 -15.79 45.98
CA ASN A 180 56.84 -14.81 46.31
C ASN A 180 58.24 -15.42 46.46
N GLU A 181 58.33 -16.66 46.95
CA GLU A 181 59.62 -17.36 47.08
C GLU A 181 60.30 -17.59 45.73
N LEU A 182 59.54 -17.54 44.62
CA LEU A 182 60.07 -17.69 43.27
C LEU A 182 60.82 -16.46 42.75
N ALA A 183 60.73 -15.30 43.44
CA ALA A 183 61.31 -14.04 42.95
C ALA A 183 62.84 -14.12 42.82
N GLU A 184 63.45 -14.92 43.69
CA GLU A 184 64.89 -15.11 43.85
C GLU A 184 65.40 -16.39 43.15
N PHE A 185 64.52 -17.12 42.46
CA PHE A 185 64.91 -18.35 41.78
C PHE A 185 65.71 -18.02 40.51
N ASN A 186 66.88 -18.64 40.39
CA ASN A 186 67.60 -18.64 39.11
C ASN A 186 66.97 -19.68 38.15
N PHE A 187 67.42 -19.69 36.91
CA PHE A 187 66.87 -20.58 35.88
C PHE A 187 66.93 -22.08 36.27
N VAL A 188 68.00 -22.50 36.96
CA VAL A 188 68.18 -23.90 37.40
C VAL A 188 67.16 -24.28 38.49
N HIS A 189 66.86 -23.36 39.41
CA HIS A 189 65.82 -23.56 40.42
C HIS A 189 64.44 -23.69 39.77
N HIS A 190 64.13 -22.87 38.77
CA HIS A 190 62.87 -22.99 38.01
C HIS A 190 62.78 -24.30 37.22
N GLN A 191 63.89 -24.81 36.67
CA GLN A 191 63.95 -26.14 36.06
C GLN A 191 63.67 -27.26 37.07
N ALA A 192 64.26 -27.18 38.26
CA ALA A 192 64.03 -28.14 39.34
C ALA A 192 62.58 -28.11 39.84
N LEU A 193 61.98 -26.92 39.93
CA LEU A 193 60.58 -26.74 40.30
C LEU A 193 59.66 -27.35 39.24
N LEU A 194 59.86 -27.02 37.97
CA LEU A 194 59.05 -27.56 36.87
C LEU A 194 59.11 -29.10 36.83
N LYS A 195 60.30 -29.68 36.98
CA LYS A 195 60.48 -31.13 37.05
C LYS A 195 59.73 -31.76 38.23
N THR A 196 59.75 -31.09 39.38
CA THR A 196 59.02 -31.54 40.59
C THR A 196 57.52 -31.48 40.38
N LEU A 197 57.02 -30.39 39.79
CA LEU A 197 55.60 -30.22 39.46
C LEU A 197 55.14 -31.24 38.41
N GLN A 198 55.93 -31.51 37.37
CA GLN A 198 55.62 -32.49 36.33
C GLN A 198 55.42 -33.91 36.88
N ASN A 199 56.17 -34.27 37.92
CA ASN A 199 56.09 -35.59 38.55
C ASN A 199 54.99 -35.69 39.61
N LYS A 200 54.58 -34.58 40.24
CA LYS A 200 53.69 -34.59 41.40
C LYS A 200 52.30 -33.98 41.13
N LYS A 201 52.15 -32.93 40.31
CA LYS A 201 50.91 -32.15 40.14
C LYS A 201 50.83 -31.35 38.82
N SER A 202 50.02 -31.82 37.86
CA SER A 202 49.83 -31.13 36.57
C SER A 202 49.01 -29.84 36.66
N THR A 203 47.98 -29.81 37.53
CA THR A 203 47.05 -28.68 37.69
C THR A 203 47.73 -27.39 38.18
N LEU A 204 48.72 -27.52 39.07
CA LEU A 204 49.49 -26.38 39.56
C LEU A 204 50.42 -25.78 38.49
N ILE A 205 50.91 -26.58 37.52
CA ILE A 205 51.72 -26.07 36.41
C ILE A 205 50.90 -25.12 35.55
N GLU A 206 49.71 -25.56 35.15
CA GLU A 206 48.80 -24.77 34.31
C GLU A 206 48.46 -23.44 34.98
N LYS A 207 48.12 -23.44 36.27
CA LYS A 207 47.81 -22.21 36.99
C LYS A 207 49.03 -21.33 37.25
N LEU A 208 50.16 -21.92 37.66
CA LEU A 208 51.39 -21.18 37.98
C LEU A 208 51.91 -20.41 36.77
N TYR A 209 52.09 -21.10 35.66
CA TYR A 209 52.73 -20.50 34.51
C TYR A 209 51.78 -19.66 33.66
N GLN A 210 50.47 -19.67 33.95
CA GLN A 210 49.49 -18.75 33.36
C GLN A 210 49.15 -17.55 34.26
N HIS A 211 49.72 -17.48 35.47
CA HIS A 211 49.39 -16.48 36.48
C HIS A 211 49.72 -15.05 36.06
N ASN A 212 50.83 -14.87 35.33
CA ASN A 212 51.22 -13.57 34.75
C ASN A 212 52.10 -13.76 33.49
N PRO A 213 52.27 -12.71 32.66
CA PRO A 213 53.05 -12.79 31.41
C PRO A 213 54.53 -13.16 31.59
N SER A 214 55.14 -12.78 32.71
CA SER A 214 56.54 -13.11 33.01
C SER A 214 56.73 -14.60 33.29
N LEU A 215 55.80 -15.22 34.02
CA LEU A 215 55.79 -16.67 34.27
C LEU A 215 55.47 -17.46 32.99
N GLN A 216 54.59 -16.97 32.12
CA GLN A 216 54.33 -17.57 30.80
C GLN A 216 55.60 -17.58 29.93
N THR A 217 56.32 -16.46 29.92
CA THR A 217 57.59 -16.31 29.19
C THR A 217 58.63 -17.31 29.74
N LEU A 218 58.76 -17.38 31.07
CA LEU A 218 59.65 -18.32 31.73
C LEU A 218 59.29 -19.77 31.37
N TYR A 219 58.01 -20.15 31.41
CA TYR A 219 57.56 -21.50 31.05
C TYR A 219 57.93 -21.88 29.62
N THR A 220 57.68 -20.95 28.68
CA THR A 220 58.05 -21.13 27.27
C THR A 220 59.55 -21.35 27.12
N GLN A 221 60.36 -20.56 27.82
CA GLN A 221 61.82 -20.71 27.81
C GLN A 221 62.31 -22.00 28.48
N LEU A 222 61.69 -22.43 29.59
CA LEU A 222 61.97 -23.70 30.25
C LEU A 222 61.69 -24.89 29.31
N LEU A 223 60.56 -24.87 28.59
CA LEU A 223 60.21 -25.89 27.61
C LEU A 223 61.16 -25.84 26.40
N THR A 224 61.51 -24.66 25.91
CA THR A 224 62.39 -24.46 24.74
C THR A 224 63.80 -24.97 25.02
N VAL A 225 64.38 -24.64 26.19
CA VAL A 225 65.69 -25.15 26.62
C VAL A 225 65.70 -26.68 26.81
N ASN A 226 64.53 -27.28 27.06
CA ASN A 226 64.36 -28.73 27.21
C ASN A 226 63.85 -29.43 25.93
N ASN A 227 63.85 -28.77 24.76
CA ASN A 227 63.34 -29.30 23.47
C ASN A 227 61.85 -29.71 23.47
N GLN A 228 61.01 -29.04 24.26
CA GLN A 228 59.58 -29.33 24.47
C GLN A 228 58.61 -28.20 24.05
N GLY A 229 59.06 -27.17 23.31
CA GLY A 229 58.23 -26.02 22.91
C GLY A 229 57.15 -26.28 21.84
N GLN A 230 56.19 -25.34 21.73
CA GLN A 230 55.13 -25.30 20.72
C GLN A 230 55.70 -25.04 19.31
N SER A 231 55.16 -25.68 18.28
CA SER A 231 55.59 -25.49 16.89
C SER A 231 54.96 -24.24 16.26
N LEU A 232 55.59 -23.70 15.22
CA LEU A 232 55.04 -22.56 14.49
C LEU A 232 53.68 -22.89 13.85
N TYR A 233 53.45 -24.16 13.50
CA TYR A 233 52.16 -24.65 13.02
C TYR A 233 50.99 -24.26 13.95
N GLU A 234 51.11 -24.55 15.25
CA GLU A 234 50.03 -24.27 16.20
C GLU A 234 49.88 -22.77 16.47
N ALA A 235 50.99 -22.01 16.45
CA ALA A 235 50.95 -20.56 16.61
C ALA A 235 50.26 -19.85 15.43
N ILE A 236 50.55 -20.26 14.18
CA ILE A 236 49.86 -19.73 12.99
C ILE A 236 48.38 -20.10 13.02
N LYS A 237 48.04 -21.32 13.45
CA LYS A 237 46.64 -21.77 13.55
C LYS A 237 45.82 -20.91 14.52
N HIS A 238 46.38 -20.60 15.69
CA HIS A 238 45.76 -19.68 16.64
C HIS A 238 45.60 -18.27 16.05
N LEU A 239 46.63 -17.75 15.37
CA LEU A 239 46.57 -16.44 14.72
C LEU A 239 45.46 -16.39 13.66
N ILE A 240 45.36 -17.41 12.81
CA ILE A 240 44.31 -17.49 11.77
C ILE A 240 42.92 -17.37 12.40
N GLN A 241 42.69 -18.06 13.52
CA GLN A 241 41.39 -18.03 14.21
C GLN A 241 41.05 -16.59 14.62
N GLU A 242 41.95 -15.92 15.35
CA GLU A 242 41.70 -14.57 15.86
C GLU A 242 41.63 -13.51 14.75
N LEU A 243 42.45 -13.61 13.69
CA LEU A 243 42.36 -12.72 12.52
C LEU A 243 41.06 -12.91 11.75
N THR A 244 40.61 -14.16 11.58
CA THR A 244 39.32 -14.45 10.93
C THR A 244 38.19 -13.83 11.72
N LEU A 245 38.24 -13.89 13.05
CA LEU A 245 37.21 -13.37 13.93
C LEU A 245 37.21 -11.87 14.10
N GLY A 246 38.38 -11.26 14.02
CA GLY A 246 38.52 -9.82 14.12
C GLY A 246 38.29 -9.06 12.82
N GLY A 247 37.97 -9.73 11.72
CA GLY A 247 37.74 -9.11 10.41
C GLY A 247 36.34 -8.54 10.22
N GLU A 248 36.22 -7.57 9.30
CA GLU A 248 34.98 -6.90 8.89
C GLU A 248 33.83 -7.86 8.62
N ARG A 249 34.12 -9.03 8.02
CA ARG A 249 33.11 -10.06 7.72
C ARG A 249 32.36 -10.55 8.96
N PHE A 250 33.00 -10.54 10.12
CA PHE A 250 32.45 -11.05 11.38
C PHE A 250 32.16 -9.94 12.40
N THR A 251 32.93 -8.85 12.39
CA THR A 251 32.72 -7.72 13.31
C THR A 251 31.80 -6.64 12.74
N GLY A 252 31.68 -6.53 11.42
CA GLY A 252 31.04 -5.41 10.74
C GLY A 252 31.87 -4.11 10.77
N ASP A 253 33.03 -4.14 11.41
CA ASP A 253 33.94 -3.00 11.55
C ASP A 253 35.04 -3.06 10.48
N VAL A 254 35.35 -1.92 9.87
CA VAL A 254 36.42 -1.79 8.85
C VAL A 254 37.80 -2.11 9.44
N TYR A 255 37.94 -2.08 10.76
CA TYR A 255 39.21 -2.30 11.47
C TYR A 255 39.22 -3.63 12.23
N ALA A 256 40.42 -4.22 12.30
CA ALA A 256 40.66 -5.45 13.05
C ALA A 256 40.29 -5.29 14.53
N SER A 257 39.60 -6.28 15.10
CA SER A 257 39.26 -6.30 16.52
C SER A 257 40.49 -6.24 17.43
N THR A 258 40.32 -5.73 18.65
CA THR A 258 41.41 -5.68 19.65
C THR A 258 41.99 -7.07 19.93
N LYS A 259 41.18 -8.14 19.88
CA LYS A 259 41.66 -9.51 20.06
C LYS A 259 42.56 -9.96 18.90
N ALA A 260 42.20 -9.66 17.66
CA ALA A 260 43.03 -9.95 16.50
C ALA A 260 44.39 -9.23 16.56
N GLN A 261 44.40 -7.97 17.01
CA GLN A 261 45.63 -7.21 17.21
C GLN A 261 46.53 -7.81 18.30
N VAL A 262 45.94 -8.25 19.42
CA VAL A 262 46.67 -8.93 20.51
C VAL A 262 47.25 -10.26 20.00
N ALA A 263 46.45 -11.09 19.35
CA ALA A 263 46.89 -12.38 18.81
C ALA A 263 48.02 -12.23 17.77
N TYR A 264 47.96 -11.19 16.94
CA TYR A 264 49.03 -10.85 16.01
C TYR A 264 50.31 -10.45 16.72
N THR A 265 50.20 -9.65 17.79
CA THR A 265 51.35 -9.25 18.62
C THR A 265 51.97 -10.46 19.32
N ASP A 266 51.15 -11.35 19.87
CA ASP A 266 51.58 -12.59 20.53
C ASP A 266 52.28 -13.52 19.54
N PHE A 267 51.72 -13.66 18.33
CA PHE A 267 52.34 -14.42 17.26
C PHE A 267 53.72 -13.86 16.87
N LEU A 268 53.84 -12.53 16.70
CA LEU A 268 55.13 -11.90 16.41
C LEU A 268 56.13 -12.10 17.55
N SER A 269 55.69 -12.01 18.80
CA SER A 269 56.52 -12.29 19.97
C SER A 269 57.05 -13.74 19.96
N HIS A 270 56.15 -14.70 19.70
CA HIS A 270 56.51 -16.11 19.56
C HIS A 270 57.47 -16.33 18.40
N LEU A 271 57.20 -15.78 17.22
CA LEU A 271 58.07 -15.87 16.02
C LEU A 271 59.45 -15.24 16.26
N ASN A 272 59.51 -14.15 17.02
CA ASN A 272 60.74 -13.47 17.40
C ASN A 272 61.55 -14.23 18.46
N SER A 273 60.94 -15.16 19.20
CA SER A 273 61.63 -16.01 20.18
C SER A 273 62.51 -17.10 19.54
N PHE A 274 62.34 -17.36 18.23
CA PHE A 274 63.14 -18.36 17.51
C PHE A 274 64.50 -17.81 17.05
N PRO A 275 65.56 -18.65 17.03
CA PRO A 275 66.87 -18.29 16.48
C PRO A 275 66.81 -17.78 15.03
N SER A 276 67.71 -16.85 14.67
CA SER A 276 67.79 -16.23 13.34
C SER A 276 67.77 -17.21 12.15
N PRO A 277 68.47 -18.37 12.17
CA PRO A 277 68.46 -19.31 11.04
C PRO A 277 67.10 -20.00 10.84
N ILE A 278 66.43 -20.35 11.94
CA ILE A 278 65.12 -20.99 11.93
C ILE A 278 64.05 -19.97 11.53
N LYS A 279 64.13 -18.76 12.10
CA LYS A 279 63.26 -17.64 11.74
C LYS A 279 63.36 -17.31 10.25
N ALA A 280 64.55 -17.28 9.67
CA ALA A 280 64.73 -17.07 8.22
C ALA A 280 64.06 -18.17 7.39
N SER A 281 64.09 -19.42 7.88
CA SER A 281 63.41 -20.55 7.24
C SER A 281 61.88 -20.44 7.32
N PHE A 282 61.36 -19.91 8.44
CA PHE A 282 59.93 -19.62 8.59
C PHE A 282 59.46 -18.48 7.68
N MET A 283 60.22 -17.40 7.59
CA MET A 283 59.90 -16.26 6.71
C MET A 283 59.84 -16.65 5.23
N ALA A 284 60.52 -17.74 4.84
CA ALA A 284 60.54 -18.26 3.48
C ALA A 284 59.42 -19.28 3.15
N LEU A 285 58.56 -19.64 4.11
CA LEU A 285 57.40 -20.53 3.88
C LEU A 285 56.46 -19.93 2.85
N LYS A 286 55.87 -20.76 1.97
CA LYS A 286 55.11 -20.26 0.82
C LYS A 286 53.70 -20.82 0.68
N THR A 287 52.77 -20.00 0.18
CA THR A 287 51.44 -20.46 -0.23
C THR A 287 51.50 -21.23 -1.56
N SER A 288 50.37 -21.81 -1.99
CA SER A 288 50.22 -22.43 -3.31
C SER A 288 50.44 -21.45 -4.47
N TYR A 289 50.28 -20.15 -4.23
CA TYR A 289 50.49 -19.07 -5.20
C TYR A 289 51.85 -18.36 -5.04
N ASN A 290 52.78 -18.97 -4.30
CA ASN A 290 54.18 -18.55 -4.18
C ASN A 290 54.40 -17.25 -3.37
N LEU A 291 53.40 -16.78 -2.60
CA LEU A 291 53.53 -15.73 -1.58
C LEU A 291 54.22 -16.27 -0.33
N THR A 292 55.17 -15.52 0.22
CA THR A 292 55.95 -15.90 1.40
C THR A 292 55.27 -15.48 2.71
N LEU A 293 55.59 -16.16 3.83
CA LEU A 293 55.13 -15.73 5.15
C LEU A 293 55.56 -14.30 5.46
N ASN A 294 56.77 -13.90 5.05
CA ASN A 294 57.23 -12.51 5.24
C ASN A 294 56.33 -11.49 4.53
N GLU A 295 55.98 -11.74 3.27
CA GLU A 295 55.09 -10.85 2.50
C GLU A 295 53.69 -10.79 3.14
N ILE A 296 53.17 -11.91 3.65
CA ILE A 296 51.86 -11.94 4.34
C ILE A 296 51.89 -11.10 5.63
N LEU A 297 53.00 -11.14 6.39
CA LEU A 297 53.15 -10.32 7.59
C LEU A 297 53.36 -8.84 7.26
N ASP A 298 54.08 -8.53 6.18
CA ASP A 298 54.25 -7.16 5.70
C ASP A 298 52.92 -6.53 5.27
N ASP A 299 52.04 -7.32 4.61
CA ASP A 299 50.69 -6.89 4.25
C ASP A 299 49.83 -6.65 5.51
N LEU A 300 49.84 -7.58 6.48
CA LEU A 300 49.15 -7.41 7.76
C LEU A 300 49.63 -6.18 8.56
N ASN A 301 50.90 -5.82 8.44
CA ASN A 301 51.45 -4.59 9.05
C ASN A 301 51.05 -3.30 8.32
N GLN A 302 50.67 -3.40 7.04
CA GLN A 302 50.23 -2.26 6.21
C GLN A 302 48.72 -2.02 6.26
N GLU A 303 48.05 -2.55 7.29
CA GLU A 303 46.60 -2.45 7.49
C GLU A 303 45.77 -3.14 6.38
N ASP A 304 46.33 -4.13 5.67
CA ASP A 304 45.54 -4.96 4.77
C ASP A 304 44.51 -5.80 5.55
N CYS A 305 43.41 -6.12 4.85
CA CYS A 305 42.29 -6.92 5.35
C CYS A 305 42.77 -8.19 6.09
N VAL A 306 42.46 -8.27 7.38
CA VAL A 306 42.88 -9.37 8.26
C VAL A 306 42.31 -10.72 7.84
N GLU A 307 41.14 -10.74 7.17
CA GLU A 307 40.59 -11.96 6.57
C GLU A 307 41.41 -12.44 5.39
N THR A 308 41.94 -11.51 4.59
CA THR A 308 42.86 -11.83 3.50
C THR A 308 44.15 -12.40 4.07
N GLY A 309 44.69 -11.80 5.14
CA GLY A 309 45.83 -12.34 5.87
C GLY A 309 45.57 -13.74 6.43
N ALA A 310 44.43 -13.96 7.09
CA ALA A 310 44.03 -15.26 7.64
C ALA A 310 43.90 -16.33 6.56
N SER A 311 43.29 -16.01 5.41
CA SER A 311 43.16 -16.92 4.28
C SER A 311 44.52 -17.33 3.74
N ARG A 312 45.44 -16.37 3.55
CA ARG A 312 46.80 -16.64 3.04
C ARG A 312 47.62 -17.43 4.05
N LEU A 313 47.49 -17.17 5.35
CA LEU A 313 48.11 -17.96 6.41
C LEU A 313 47.59 -19.40 6.42
N ARG A 314 46.30 -19.63 6.12
CA ARG A 314 45.74 -20.98 5.98
C ARG A 314 46.37 -21.73 4.81
N GLU A 315 46.60 -21.07 3.68
CA GLU A 315 47.34 -21.66 2.55
C GLU A 315 48.80 -22.02 2.91
N ILE A 316 49.43 -21.31 3.86
CA ILE A 316 50.75 -21.69 4.40
C ILE A 316 50.65 -23.03 5.14
N LEU A 317 49.61 -23.22 5.95
CA LEU A 317 49.40 -24.46 6.73
C LEU A 317 49.02 -25.66 5.85
N ASP A 318 48.19 -25.42 4.83
CA ASP A 318 47.68 -26.47 3.94
C ASP A 318 48.73 -26.94 2.91
N ASN A 319 49.79 -26.16 2.69
CA ASN A 319 50.86 -26.54 1.77
C ASN A 319 51.72 -27.69 2.34
N PRO A 320 51.72 -28.89 1.73
CA PRO A 320 52.43 -30.04 2.27
C PRO A 320 53.95 -29.84 2.33
N VAL A 321 54.52 -28.96 1.49
CA VAL A 321 55.96 -28.66 1.46
C VAL A 321 56.39 -27.90 2.74
N ASN A 322 55.48 -27.15 3.34
CA ASN A 322 55.75 -26.36 4.53
C ASN A 322 55.72 -27.20 5.82
N LEU A 323 55.03 -28.35 5.83
CA LEU A 323 54.75 -29.15 7.03
C LEU A 323 56.00 -29.57 7.81
N SER A 324 57.10 -29.92 7.15
CA SER A 324 58.33 -30.35 7.82
C SER A 324 58.98 -29.20 8.59
N VAL A 325 59.01 -28.01 7.99
CA VAL A 325 59.56 -26.79 8.59
C VAL A 325 58.62 -26.28 9.68
N LEU A 326 57.30 -26.20 9.42
CA LEU A 326 56.28 -25.76 10.38
C LEU A 326 56.25 -26.59 11.67
N ASN A 327 56.57 -27.89 11.58
CA ASN A 327 56.64 -28.80 12.73
C ASN A 327 58.05 -28.90 13.33
N THR A 328 59.04 -28.16 12.83
CA THR A 328 60.39 -28.14 13.40
C THR A 328 60.36 -27.48 14.77
N LYS A 329 60.76 -28.22 15.81
CA LYS A 329 60.91 -27.71 17.17
C LYS A 329 62.23 -26.96 17.33
N PRO A 330 62.30 -25.92 18.17
CA PRO A 330 63.54 -25.16 18.38
C PRO A 330 64.61 -26.07 19.00
N ASN A 331 65.83 -26.04 18.44
CA ASN A 331 67.02 -26.69 18.99
C ASN A 331 68.07 -25.59 19.20
N LEU A 332 68.18 -25.10 20.44
CA LEU A 332 69.00 -23.93 20.78
C LEU A 332 70.50 -24.29 20.80
N SER A 333 71.35 -23.35 20.43
CA SER A 333 72.80 -23.45 20.64
C SER A 333 73.17 -23.25 22.11
N GLN A 334 74.36 -23.71 22.53
CA GLN A 334 74.81 -23.57 23.91
C GLN A 334 74.92 -22.10 24.36
N GLU A 335 75.35 -21.20 23.47
CA GLU A 335 75.44 -19.76 23.75
C GLU A 335 74.05 -19.14 23.99
N GLU A 336 73.03 -19.57 23.26
CA GLU A 336 71.64 -19.11 23.43
C GLU A 336 71.03 -19.64 24.73
N ILE A 337 71.32 -20.90 25.09
CA ILE A 337 70.92 -21.48 26.38
C ILE A 337 71.53 -20.68 27.53
N ASP A 338 72.80 -20.31 27.42
CA ASP A 338 73.49 -19.54 28.46
C ASP A 338 72.97 -18.09 28.55
N ALA A 339 72.60 -17.48 27.42
CA ALA A 339 71.95 -16.16 27.39
C ALA A 339 70.59 -16.17 28.11
N ILE A 340 69.76 -17.20 27.88
CA ILE A 340 68.47 -17.37 28.59
C ILE A 340 68.72 -17.55 30.09
N LYS A 341 69.66 -18.42 30.49
CA LYS A 341 69.97 -18.65 31.92
C LYS A 341 70.40 -17.37 32.63
N ASN A 342 71.26 -16.57 31.99
CA ASN A 342 71.78 -15.32 32.57
C ASN A 342 70.68 -14.25 32.78
N GLN A 343 69.56 -14.30 32.05
CA GLN A 343 68.43 -13.37 32.23
C GLN A 343 67.83 -13.44 33.64
N TYR A 344 67.88 -14.62 34.27
CA TYR A 344 67.31 -14.92 35.58
C TYR A 344 68.34 -14.92 36.71
N GLU A 345 69.61 -14.58 36.45
CA GLU A 345 70.63 -14.46 37.51
C GLU A 345 70.64 -13.07 38.18
N LYS A 346 70.17 -12.03 37.47
CA LYS A 346 70.30 -10.62 37.91
C LYS A 346 68.99 -9.85 38.00
N ASN A 347 67.90 -10.38 37.46
CA ASN A 347 66.60 -9.71 37.41
C ASN A 347 65.60 -10.49 38.26
N SER A 348 64.95 -9.80 39.20
CA SER A 348 63.83 -10.36 39.96
C SER A 348 62.61 -10.53 39.04
N LEU A 349 61.97 -11.70 39.12
CA LEU A 349 60.80 -12.02 38.30
C LEU A 349 59.57 -11.24 38.81
N PRO A 350 58.80 -10.56 37.96
CA PRO A 350 57.50 -10.01 38.35
C PRO A 350 56.51 -11.14 38.70
N LEU A 351 55.95 -11.09 39.90
CA LEU A 351 55.09 -12.17 40.43
C LEU A 351 53.64 -11.78 40.66
N THR A 352 53.29 -10.50 40.65
CA THR A 352 51.88 -10.08 40.80
C THR A 352 51.05 -10.52 39.60
N GLY A 353 49.92 -11.17 39.87
CA GLY A 353 48.99 -11.67 38.86
C GLY A 353 47.68 -12.11 39.50
N ASN A 354 46.91 -12.94 38.80
CA ASN A 354 45.70 -13.56 39.34
C ASN A 354 45.70 -15.05 38.97
N ASP A 355 44.99 -15.87 39.75
CA ASP A 355 44.69 -17.24 39.34
C ASP A 355 43.98 -17.21 37.98
N SER A 356 44.53 -17.95 37.01
CA SER A 356 44.07 -17.99 35.62
C SER A 356 42.73 -18.69 35.44
N THR A 357 42.15 -19.23 36.51
CA THR A 357 40.88 -19.95 36.49
C THR A 357 39.73 -19.06 36.00
N ASN A 358 39.20 -19.39 34.83
CA ASN A 358 38.06 -18.69 34.24
C ASN A 358 36.76 -19.51 34.27
N ASN A 359 36.74 -20.63 34.99
CA ASN A 359 35.55 -21.48 35.07
C ASN A 359 34.41 -20.75 35.79
N LEU A 360 33.21 -20.79 35.20
CA LEU A 360 31.99 -20.25 35.78
C LEU A 360 31.37 -21.29 36.74
N PRO A 361 30.88 -20.88 37.92
CA PRO A 361 30.20 -21.78 38.86
C PRO A 361 28.95 -22.43 38.24
N ALA A 362 28.89 -23.76 38.28
CA ALA A 362 27.85 -24.55 37.60
C ALA A 362 26.41 -24.19 38.05
N ASN A 363 26.25 -23.86 39.33
CA ASN A 363 24.96 -23.49 39.93
C ASN A 363 24.39 -22.19 39.33
N TYR A 364 25.23 -21.20 39.06
CA TYR A 364 24.79 -19.94 38.43
C TYR A 364 24.79 -20.04 36.90
N LEU A 365 25.71 -20.82 36.33
CA LEU A 365 25.86 -20.97 34.89
C LEU A 365 24.57 -21.44 34.21
N CYS A 366 23.94 -22.51 34.71
CA CYS A 366 22.73 -23.06 34.10
C CYS A 366 21.57 -22.03 34.11
N THR A 367 21.37 -21.34 35.24
CA THR A 367 20.33 -20.33 35.41
C THR A 367 20.54 -19.16 34.47
N GLN A 368 21.77 -18.64 34.38
CA GLN A 368 22.06 -17.49 33.52
C GLN A 368 22.05 -17.87 32.03
N LEU A 369 22.53 -19.06 31.67
CA LEU A 369 22.42 -19.59 30.30
C LEU A 369 20.96 -19.73 29.86
N SER A 370 20.04 -20.11 30.75
CA SER A 370 18.61 -20.24 30.41
C SER A 370 17.96 -18.91 29.98
N ARG A 371 18.60 -17.77 30.32
CA ARG A 371 18.17 -16.43 29.91
C ARG A 371 18.83 -15.98 28.62
N LEU A 372 19.98 -16.56 28.27
CA LEU A 372 20.75 -16.20 27.09
C LEU A 372 19.97 -16.61 25.83
N GLU A 373 19.79 -15.65 24.92
CA GLU A 373 19.08 -15.86 23.66
C GLU A 373 20.06 -15.90 22.49
N ILE A 374 19.97 -16.96 21.67
CA ILE A 374 20.74 -17.10 20.44
C ILE A 374 19.80 -16.81 19.28
N SER A 375 19.96 -15.65 18.65
CA SER A 375 18.96 -15.10 17.71
C SER A 375 19.35 -15.20 16.24
N ASP A 376 20.65 -15.22 15.94
CA ASP A 376 21.18 -15.25 14.57
C ASP A 376 22.49 -16.05 14.48
N GLU A 377 22.93 -16.32 13.26
CA GLU A 377 24.11 -17.13 12.95
C GLU A 377 25.44 -16.54 13.47
N PHE A 378 25.57 -15.21 13.56
CA PHE A 378 26.80 -14.55 13.99
C PHE A 378 26.90 -14.58 15.50
N ASN A 379 25.82 -14.23 16.20
CA ASN A 379 25.74 -14.37 17.65
C ASN A 379 25.99 -15.83 18.07
N TYR A 380 25.46 -16.81 17.32
CA TYR A 380 25.75 -18.21 17.58
C TYR A 380 27.25 -18.52 17.47
N LEU A 381 27.87 -18.09 16.37
CA LEU A 381 29.29 -18.30 16.12
C LEU A 381 30.17 -17.64 17.20
N ASP A 382 29.86 -16.39 17.57
CA ASP A 382 30.58 -15.66 18.62
C ASP A 382 30.54 -16.40 19.95
N LEU A 383 29.38 -16.97 20.31
CA LEU A 383 29.23 -17.77 21.53
C LEU A 383 30.03 -19.06 21.46
N LEU A 384 30.00 -19.79 20.34
CA LEU A 384 30.83 -20.99 20.18
C LEU A 384 32.31 -20.64 20.35
N ILE A 385 32.73 -19.49 19.85
CA ILE A 385 34.15 -19.12 19.86
C ILE A 385 34.59 -18.59 21.22
N ALA A 386 33.75 -17.76 21.86
CA ALA A 386 34.06 -17.17 23.15
C ALA A 386 33.92 -18.16 24.32
N PHE A 387 33.07 -19.19 24.18
CA PHE A 387 32.86 -20.17 25.24
C PHE A 387 33.91 -21.29 25.19
N PRO A 388 34.40 -21.73 26.36
CA PRO A 388 35.17 -22.97 26.46
C PRO A 388 34.41 -24.17 25.84
N PRO A 389 35.09 -25.10 25.15
CA PRO A 389 34.46 -26.28 24.56
C PRO A 389 33.65 -27.10 25.56
N SER A 390 34.11 -27.15 26.82
CA SER A 390 33.43 -27.83 27.93
C SER A 390 32.04 -27.27 28.25
N TYR A 391 31.69 -26.07 27.78
CA TYR A 391 30.39 -25.44 28.00
C TYR A 391 29.41 -25.64 26.85
N TYR A 392 29.80 -26.20 25.71
CA TYR A 392 28.91 -26.36 24.57
C TYR A 392 27.69 -27.23 24.88
N ASP A 393 27.86 -28.29 25.68
CA ASP A 393 26.74 -29.12 26.14
C ASP A 393 25.73 -28.27 26.92
N SER A 394 26.19 -27.49 27.90
CA SER A 394 25.33 -26.62 28.71
C SER A 394 24.72 -25.48 27.87
N LEU A 395 25.46 -24.93 26.92
CA LEU A 395 24.99 -23.90 26.00
C LEU A 395 23.80 -24.41 25.18
N LEU A 396 23.95 -25.55 24.48
CA LEU A 396 22.87 -26.13 23.71
C LEU A 396 21.69 -26.56 24.61
N LYS A 397 21.99 -27.10 25.79
CA LYS A 397 20.99 -27.60 26.74
C LYS A 397 20.14 -26.50 27.35
N PHE A 398 20.71 -25.35 27.72
CA PHE A 398 20.00 -24.32 28.49
C PHE A 398 19.65 -23.07 27.69
N ALA A 399 20.48 -22.61 26.73
CA ALA A 399 20.23 -21.37 26.00
C ALA A 399 18.93 -21.40 25.17
N GLN A 400 18.31 -20.23 24.99
CA GLN A 400 17.12 -20.07 24.17
C GLN A 400 17.53 -19.85 22.71
N ILE A 401 17.58 -20.93 21.93
CA ILE A 401 17.93 -20.86 20.51
C ILE A 401 16.69 -20.49 19.71
N LYS A 402 16.64 -19.24 19.23
CA LYS A 402 15.55 -18.70 18.39
C LYS A 402 15.80 -18.89 16.89
N CYS A 403 17.01 -19.32 16.52
CA CYS A 403 17.39 -19.65 15.15
C CYS A 403 16.46 -20.72 14.54
N LYS A 404 16.06 -20.49 13.29
CA LYS A 404 15.23 -21.41 12.50
C LYS A 404 15.84 -21.58 11.10
N PRO A 405 16.41 -22.74 10.75
CA PRO A 405 16.60 -23.93 11.61
C PRO A 405 17.57 -23.67 12.77
N THR A 406 17.58 -24.57 13.78
CA THR A 406 18.44 -24.44 14.99
C THR A 406 19.91 -24.24 14.64
N PHE A 407 20.41 -24.91 13.60
CA PHE A 407 21.71 -24.60 12.99
C PHE A 407 21.47 -23.90 11.64
N PRO A 408 21.57 -22.56 11.58
CA PRO A 408 21.41 -21.82 10.32
C PRO A 408 22.41 -22.28 9.26
N ILE A 409 22.01 -22.29 8.00
CA ILE A 409 22.87 -22.69 6.87
C ILE A 409 24.17 -21.88 6.86
N LYS A 410 24.07 -20.56 7.04
CA LYS A 410 25.22 -19.67 7.05
C LYS A 410 26.18 -19.95 8.22
N LEU A 411 25.67 -20.39 9.38
CA LEU A 411 26.52 -20.88 10.46
C LEU A 411 27.30 -22.11 10.00
N LEU A 412 26.64 -23.10 9.40
CA LEU A 412 27.30 -24.30 8.89
C LEU A 412 28.36 -23.98 7.81
N GLU A 413 28.06 -23.05 6.89
CA GLU A 413 29.01 -22.54 5.91
C GLU A 413 30.24 -21.90 6.56
N MET A 414 30.05 -21.11 7.63
CA MET A 414 31.16 -20.54 8.41
C MET A 414 31.98 -21.62 9.10
N LEU A 415 31.34 -22.64 9.68
CA LEU A 415 32.03 -23.77 10.32
C LEU A 415 32.87 -24.59 9.32
N LYS A 416 32.39 -24.76 8.08
CA LYS A 416 33.15 -25.41 6.99
C LYS A 416 34.49 -24.73 6.70
N THR A 417 34.64 -23.44 6.99
CA THR A 417 35.89 -22.70 6.74
C THR A 417 37.02 -23.09 7.71
N GLY A 418 36.75 -23.95 8.71
CA GLY A 418 37.73 -24.34 9.71
C GLY A 418 37.97 -23.26 10.77
N ILE A 419 36.93 -22.47 11.09
CA ILE A 419 36.99 -21.39 12.08
C ILE A 419 37.07 -21.91 13.53
N LEU A 420 36.50 -23.10 13.78
CA LEU A 420 36.61 -23.79 15.07
C LEU A 420 37.80 -24.76 15.06
N SER A 421 38.47 -24.87 16.21
CA SER A 421 39.52 -25.87 16.42
C SER A 421 38.93 -27.29 16.38
N LYS A 422 39.79 -28.31 16.21
CA LYS A 422 39.36 -29.71 16.28
C LYS A 422 38.71 -30.04 17.63
N GLU A 423 39.28 -29.55 18.72
CA GLU A 423 38.73 -29.73 20.07
C GLU A 423 37.34 -29.12 20.21
N GLN A 424 37.14 -27.91 19.69
CA GLN A 424 35.84 -27.24 19.67
C GLN A 424 34.83 -28.04 18.82
N LEU A 425 35.21 -28.51 17.64
CA LEU A 425 34.35 -29.33 16.80
C LEU A 425 33.97 -30.65 17.48
N ASP A 426 34.93 -31.36 18.06
CA ASP A 426 34.68 -32.62 18.77
C ASP A 426 33.73 -32.40 19.97
N ALA A 427 33.94 -31.34 20.75
CA ALA A 427 33.05 -30.98 21.86
C ALA A 427 31.64 -30.58 21.38
N LEU A 428 31.54 -29.88 20.25
CA LEU A 428 30.26 -29.48 19.67
C LEU A 428 29.49 -30.69 19.14
N VAL A 429 30.19 -31.63 18.51
CA VAL A 429 29.63 -32.90 18.05
C VAL A 429 29.03 -33.68 19.22
N GLU A 430 29.74 -33.80 20.33
CA GLU A 430 29.22 -34.46 21.54
C GLU A 430 28.05 -33.68 22.16
N ALA A 431 28.14 -32.35 22.22
CA ALA A 431 27.04 -31.50 22.69
C ALA A 431 25.77 -31.67 21.84
N ILE A 432 25.91 -31.78 20.51
CA ILE A 432 24.80 -32.05 19.59
C ILE A 432 24.16 -33.40 19.91
N LYS A 433 24.97 -34.47 20.03
CA LYS A 433 24.47 -35.82 20.38
C LYS A 433 23.68 -35.83 21.68
N ASN A 434 24.18 -35.16 22.71
CA ASN A 434 23.52 -35.10 24.03
C ASN A 434 22.22 -34.31 24.02
N ASN A 435 22.05 -33.38 23.07
CA ASN A 435 20.95 -32.40 23.04
C ASN A 435 20.05 -32.53 21.80
N VAL A 436 20.08 -33.65 21.07
CA VAL A 436 19.26 -33.89 19.86
C VAL A 436 17.78 -33.64 20.10
N ASN A 437 17.24 -34.01 21.27
CA ASN A 437 15.82 -33.80 21.59
C ASN A 437 15.43 -32.32 21.63
N LYS A 438 16.35 -31.42 22.00
CA LYS A 438 16.13 -29.98 22.05
C LYS A 438 16.47 -29.32 20.71
N VAL A 439 17.57 -29.73 20.10
CA VAL A 439 18.09 -29.17 18.84
C VAL A 439 17.26 -29.61 17.63
N GLY A 440 16.64 -30.78 17.71
CA GLY A 440 15.95 -31.43 16.60
C GLY A 440 16.90 -32.28 15.76
N ILE A 441 16.40 -33.43 15.34
CA ILE A 441 17.18 -34.39 14.54
C ILE A 441 17.47 -33.89 13.13
N ILE A 442 16.56 -33.15 12.48
CA ILE A 442 16.80 -32.62 11.13
C ILE A 442 17.94 -31.58 11.11
N PRO A 443 17.97 -30.56 11.98
CA PRO A 443 19.13 -29.68 12.09
C PRO A 443 20.43 -30.44 12.39
N ALA A 444 20.39 -31.45 13.27
CA ALA A 444 21.56 -32.26 13.60
C ALA A 444 22.07 -33.09 12.42
N LEU A 445 21.18 -33.71 11.64
CA LEU A 445 21.53 -34.40 10.39
C LEU A 445 22.09 -33.41 9.35
N SER A 446 21.49 -32.22 9.24
CA SER A 446 21.98 -31.17 8.35
C SER A 446 23.41 -30.75 8.73
N TYR A 447 23.70 -30.58 10.02
CA TYR A 447 25.06 -30.32 10.50
C TYR A 447 26.03 -31.45 10.08
N ALA A 448 25.65 -32.70 10.33
CA ALA A 448 26.49 -33.86 10.05
C ALA A 448 26.81 -34.03 8.56
N VAL A 449 25.80 -33.91 7.69
CA VAL A 449 25.97 -34.01 6.23
C VAL A 449 26.77 -32.82 5.70
N GLU A 450 26.43 -31.60 6.12
CA GLU A 450 27.06 -30.39 5.64
C GLU A 450 28.56 -30.37 6.00
N LEU A 451 28.93 -30.72 7.24
CA LEU A 451 30.35 -30.80 7.64
C LEU A 451 31.03 -32.14 7.30
N LYS A 452 30.35 -33.04 6.57
CA LYS A 452 30.86 -34.38 6.22
C LYS A 452 31.31 -35.21 7.43
N ASN A 453 30.65 -35.03 8.56
CA ASN A 453 30.89 -35.79 9.78
C ASN A 453 30.04 -37.07 9.78
N TYR A 454 30.55 -38.08 9.07
CA TYR A 454 29.86 -39.35 8.89
C TYR A 454 29.69 -40.15 10.19
N ASP A 455 30.62 -40.04 11.13
CA ASP A 455 30.52 -40.73 12.43
C ASP A 455 29.35 -40.16 13.27
N LEU A 456 29.18 -38.84 13.26
CA LEU A 456 28.01 -38.20 13.85
C LEU A 456 26.74 -38.59 13.10
N LEU A 457 26.76 -38.61 11.76
CA LEU A 457 25.62 -39.01 10.95
C LEU A 457 25.14 -40.43 11.33
N GLU A 458 26.04 -41.42 11.37
CA GLU A 458 25.71 -42.79 11.80
C GLU A 458 25.14 -42.83 13.22
N SER A 459 25.76 -42.10 14.15
CA SER A 459 25.31 -42.02 15.55
C SER A 459 23.89 -41.46 15.67
N LEU A 460 23.58 -40.40 14.91
CA LEU A 460 22.26 -39.74 14.92
C LEU A 460 21.17 -40.61 14.28
N LEU A 461 21.50 -41.31 13.19
CA LEU A 461 20.59 -42.24 12.51
C LEU A 461 20.24 -43.44 13.40
N ALA A 462 21.20 -43.94 14.20
CA ALA A 462 20.99 -45.08 15.10
C ALA A 462 20.01 -44.78 16.25
N ILE A 463 19.90 -43.51 16.67
CA ILE A 463 19.05 -43.09 17.79
C ILE A 463 17.70 -42.50 17.37
N SER A 464 17.38 -42.46 16.07
CA SER A 464 16.22 -41.75 15.51
C SER A 464 15.40 -42.60 14.53
N GLU A 465 14.13 -42.24 14.30
CA GLU A 465 13.25 -42.93 13.34
C GLU A 465 13.29 -42.27 11.95
N PRO A 466 13.14 -43.05 10.86
CA PRO A 466 13.22 -42.56 9.48
C PRO A 466 12.05 -41.68 9.03
N ARG A 467 11.01 -41.51 9.86
CA ARG A 467 9.74 -40.87 9.47
C ARG A 467 9.93 -39.49 8.81
N GLN A 468 10.93 -38.74 9.24
CA GLN A 468 11.17 -37.39 8.71
C GLN A 468 11.72 -37.38 7.29
N LEU A 469 12.44 -38.43 6.85
CA LEU A 469 12.92 -38.55 5.47
C LEU A 469 11.98 -39.38 4.58
N THR A 470 11.06 -40.16 5.16
CA THR A 470 10.06 -40.92 4.39
C THR A 470 8.88 -40.05 3.97
N ASP A 471 8.48 -39.07 4.79
CA ASP A 471 7.30 -38.25 4.58
C ASP A 471 7.67 -36.80 4.21
N PHE A 472 7.97 -36.52 2.93
CA PHE A 472 8.41 -35.19 2.47
C PHE A 472 7.45 -34.04 2.80
N HIS A 473 6.16 -34.32 2.96
CA HIS A 473 5.18 -33.32 3.36
C HIS A 473 5.33 -32.86 4.82
N LEU A 474 6.07 -33.61 5.65
CA LEU A 474 6.44 -33.22 7.02
C LEU A 474 7.70 -32.36 7.06
N LEU A 475 8.50 -32.32 5.99
CA LEU A 475 9.68 -31.47 5.93
C LEU A 475 9.25 -30.02 5.75
N SER A 476 9.69 -29.18 6.67
CA SER A 476 9.49 -27.74 6.58
C SER A 476 10.35 -27.16 5.45
N LYS A 477 10.04 -25.92 5.03
CA LYS A 477 10.88 -25.13 4.13
C LYS A 477 12.35 -25.07 4.60
N GLU A 478 12.56 -25.09 5.91
CA GLU A 478 13.88 -25.00 6.55
C GLU A 478 14.69 -26.28 6.40
N ASP A 479 14.03 -27.41 6.05
CA ASP A 479 14.63 -28.74 5.96
C ASP A 479 15.01 -29.14 4.52
N THR A 480 14.56 -28.37 3.51
CA THR A 480 14.92 -28.60 2.09
C THR A 480 16.44 -28.63 1.80
N PRO A 481 17.30 -27.81 2.48
CA PRO A 481 18.75 -27.88 2.31
C PRO A 481 19.34 -29.25 2.64
N LEU A 482 18.80 -29.97 3.64
CA LEU A 482 19.30 -31.30 4.01
C LEU A 482 19.19 -32.29 2.84
N LEU A 483 18.02 -32.36 2.19
CA LEU A 483 17.82 -33.27 1.07
C LEU A 483 18.73 -32.94 -0.12
N TRP A 484 18.91 -31.65 -0.39
CA TRP A 484 19.83 -31.20 -1.43
C TRP A 484 21.26 -31.64 -1.11
N ASN A 485 21.70 -31.46 0.14
CA ASN A 485 23.03 -31.86 0.57
C ASN A 485 23.21 -33.39 0.54
N ILE A 486 22.19 -34.17 0.91
CA ILE A 486 22.20 -35.64 0.76
C ILE A 486 22.30 -36.03 -0.72
N TYR A 487 21.58 -35.34 -1.62
CA TYR A 487 21.65 -35.62 -3.06
C TYR A 487 23.05 -35.36 -3.63
N GLN A 488 23.73 -34.31 -3.14
CA GLN A 488 25.08 -33.95 -3.58
C GLN A 488 26.20 -34.80 -2.92
N ASP A 489 25.90 -35.50 -1.82
CA ASP A 489 26.85 -36.33 -1.08
C ASP A 489 26.48 -37.81 -1.15
N GLU A 490 27.08 -38.51 -2.13
CA GLU A 490 26.85 -39.94 -2.37
C GLU A 490 27.12 -40.79 -1.13
N LYS A 491 28.16 -40.46 -0.34
CA LYS A 491 28.52 -41.20 0.86
C LYS A 491 27.50 -41.00 1.97
N ALA A 492 27.01 -39.78 2.17
CA ALA A 492 25.92 -39.52 3.13
C ALA A 492 24.65 -40.31 2.76
N CYS A 493 24.31 -40.35 1.46
CA CYS A 493 23.19 -41.13 0.96
C CYS A 493 23.36 -42.63 1.22
N GLU A 494 24.53 -43.20 0.94
CA GLU A 494 24.86 -44.61 1.23
C GLU A 494 24.69 -44.95 2.72
N ILE A 495 25.20 -44.10 3.61
CA ILE A 495 25.09 -44.26 5.06
C ILE A 495 23.63 -44.23 5.48
N ILE A 496 22.86 -43.23 5.03
CA ILE A 496 21.43 -43.11 5.36
C ILE A 496 20.67 -44.36 4.89
N LEU A 497 20.89 -44.83 3.66
CA LEU A 497 20.21 -46.03 3.13
C LEU A 497 20.65 -47.32 3.83
N SER A 498 21.88 -47.39 4.35
CA SER A 498 22.35 -48.54 5.12
C SER A 498 21.58 -48.72 6.44
N VAL A 499 21.22 -47.62 7.11
CA VAL A 499 20.50 -47.62 8.39
C VAL A 499 18.98 -47.53 8.17
N TRP A 500 18.54 -46.64 7.29
CA TRP A 500 17.13 -46.31 7.01
C TRP A 500 16.71 -46.72 5.61
N LYS A 501 16.68 -48.04 5.36
CA LYS A 501 16.24 -48.60 4.06
C LYS A 501 14.87 -48.09 3.58
N SER A 502 13.96 -47.77 4.51
CA SER A 502 12.64 -47.23 4.17
C SER A 502 12.68 -45.85 3.49
N ALA A 503 13.76 -45.08 3.68
CA ALA A 503 13.93 -43.76 3.04
C ALA A 503 14.28 -43.85 1.54
N GLU A 504 14.60 -45.04 1.02
CA GLU A 504 15.03 -45.25 -0.37
C GLU A 504 14.04 -44.70 -1.39
N LYS A 505 12.74 -45.02 -1.23
CA LYS A 505 11.70 -44.52 -2.14
C LYS A 505 11.69 -42.99 -2.18
N SER A 506 11.69 -42.37 -1.02
CA SER A 506 11.61 -40.92 -0.89
C SER A 506 12.85 -40.27 -1.50
N LEU A 507 14.06 -40.69 -1.10
CA LEU A 507 15.31 -40.15 -1.67
C LEU A 507 15.39 -40.31 -3.19
N ASN A 508 14.94 -41.45 -3.74
CA ASN A 508 14.85 -41.64 -5.19
C ASN A 508 13.84 -40.70 -5.86
N THR A 509 12.71 -40.43 -5.20
CA THR A 509 11.68 -39.48 -5.67
C THR A 509 12.24 -38.05 -5.70
N PHE A 510 12.97 -37.64 -4.65
CA PHE A 510 13.65 -36.34 -4.62
C PHE A 510 14.76 -36.24 -5.68
N ARG A 511 15.57 -37.29 -5.83
CA ARG A 511 16.59 -37.38 -6.88
C ARG A 511 15.99 -37.25 -8.28
N ALA A 512 14.87 -37.92 -8.55
CA ALA A 512 14.16 -37.80 -9.81
C ALA A 512 13.67 -36.36 -10.04
N ARG A 513 13.14 -35.70 -9.00
CA ARG A 513 12.76 -34.28 -9.04
C ARG A 513 13.94 -33.36 -9.36
N CYS A 514 15.12 -33.57 -8.77
CA CYS A 514 16.33 -32.77 -9.05
C CYS A 514 16.80 -32.94 -10.50
N LEU A 515 16.88 -34.19 -10.97
CA LEU A 515 17.27 -34.48 -12.36
C LEU A 515 16.29 -33.87 -13.38
N LEU A 516 14.99 -33.89 -13.08
CA LEU A 516 14.00 -33.22 -13.91
C LEU A 516 14.20 -31.69 -13.94
N GLU A 517 14.68 -31.08 -12.86
CA GLU A 517 14.98 -29.65 -12.81
C GLU A 517 16.15 -29.27 -13.71
N GLU A 518 17.18 -30.11 -13.75
CA GLU A 518 18.34 -29.94 -14.63
C GLU A 518 17.97 -30.11 -16.11
N GLU A 519 16.91 -30.87 -16.41
CA GLU A 519 16.43 -31.18 -17.75
C GLU A 519 15.32 -30.23 -18.26
N ILE A 520 14.84 -29.26 -17.48
CA ILE A 520 13.70 -28.39 -17.88
C ILE A 520 13.93 -27.59 -19.15
N ASP A 521 15.17 -27.39 -19.58
CA ASP A 521 15.49 -26.73 -20.85
C ASP A 521 15.23 -27.64 -22.08
N TYR A 522 15.04 -28.94 -21.87
CA TYR A 522 14.87 -29.97 -22.90
C TYR A 522 13.56 -30.75 -22.71
N PRO A 523 12.44 -30.32 -23.32
CA PRO A 523 11.14 -30.97 -23.12
C PRO A 523 11.13 -32.47 -23.39
N SER A 524 11.89 -32.94 -24.39
CA SER A 524 12.01 -34.37 -24.72
C SER A 524 12.64 -35.20 -23.60
N ASP A 525 13.59 -34.63 -22.85
CA ASP A 525 14.22 -35.30 -21.73
C ASP A 525 13.28 -35.37 -20.52
N VAL A 526 12.57 -34.28 -20.24
CA VAL A 526 11.49 -34.24 -19.25
C VAL A 526 10.42 -35.29 -19.56
N THR A 527 9.96 -35.38 -20.82
CA THR A 527 9.01 -36.41 -21.26
C THR A 527 9.56 -37.80 -20.98
N ARG A 528 10.76 -38.10 -21.51
CA ARG A 528 11.41 -39.41 -21.37
C ARG A 528 11.53 -39.83 -19.91
N ARG A 529 11.88 -38.90 -19.01
CA ARG A 529 12.06 -39.19 -17.58
C ARG A 529 10.75 -39.31 -16.81
N LEU A 530 9.76 -38.46 -17.06
CA LEU A 530 8.45 -38.59 -16.40
C LEU A 530 7.70 -39.83 -16.89
N GLU A 531 7.90 -40.26 -18.14
CA GLU A 531 7.28 -41.47 -18.69
C GLU A 531 7.80 -42.75 -18.04
N THR A 532 9.04 -42.78 -17.55
CA THR A 532 9.58 -43.94 -16.80
C THR A 532 9.07 -44.00 -15.36
N VAL A 533 8.42 -42.94 -14.87
CA VAL A 533 7.78 -42.90 -13.55
C VAL A 533 6.30 -43.32 -13.67
N PRO A 534 5.81 -44.22 -12.80
CA PRO A 534 4.39 -44.57 -12.73
C PRO A 534 3.50 -43.33 -12.60
N GLU A 535 2.38 -43.30 -13.32
CA GLU A 535 1.49 -42.13 -13.41
C GLU A 535 1.03 -41.60 -12.04
N ASN A 536 0.77 -42.50 -11.08
CA ASN A 536 0.37 -42.18 -9.72
C ASN A 536 1.50 -41.56 -8.87
N GLU A 537 2.76 -41.74 -9.23
CA GLU A 537 3.94 -41.21 -8.52
C GLU A 537 4.45 -39.89 -9.12
N ARG A 538 4.12 -39.60 -10.40
CA ARG A 538 4.50 -38.35 -11.06
C ARG A 538 4.06 -37.11 -10.28
N PHE A 539 2.84 -37.14 -9.72
CA PHE A 539 2.33 -36.04 -8.90
C PHE A 539 3.18 -35.80 -7.66
N GLU A 540 3.66 -36.86 -7.01
CA GLU A 540 4.52 -36.77 -5.83
C GLU A 540 5.83 -36.05 -6.20
N ILE A 541 6.49 -36.49 -7.28
CA ILE A 541 7.72 -35.85 -7.79
C ILE A 541 7.48 -34.38 -8.12
N VAL A 542 6.45 -34.07 -8.92
CA VAL A 542 6.18 -32.70 -9.39
C VAL A 542 5.85 -31.76 -8.22
N SER A 543 5.22 -32.27 -7.16
CA SER A 543 4.79 -31.46 -5.99
C SER A 543 5.92 -31.16 -5.01
N ILE A 544 7.08 -31.82 -5.12
CA ILE A 544 8.24 -31.52 -4.28
C ILE A 544 8.74 -30.10 -4.57
N LYS A 545 8.86 -29.31 -3.50
CA LYS A 545 9.31 -27.91 -3.55
C LYS A 545 10.83 -27.82 -3.42
N ASN A 546 11.43 -26.89 -4.18
CA ASN A 546 12.82 -26.51 -4.02
C ASN A 546 13.00 -25.43 -2.93
N ALA A 547 14.22 -24.92 -2.73
CA ALA A 547 14.53 -23.90 -1.72
C ALA A 547 13.74 -22.58 -1.87
N ARG A 548 13.23 -22.28 -3.08
CA ARG A 548 12.34 -21.11 -3.33
C ARG A 548 10.88 -21.41 -3.05
N GLY A 549 10.56 -22.64 -2.63
CA GLY A 549 9.20 -23.13 -2.45
C GLY A 549 8.52 -23.48 -3.77
N ASP A 550 9.27 -23.52 -4.87
CA ASP A 550 8.73 -23.79 -6.19
C ASP A 550 8.60 -25.30 -6.41
N ASN A 551 7.43 -25.76 -6.82
CA ASN A 551 7.24 -27.10 -7.36
C ASN A 551 7.86 -27.23 -8.77
N LEU A 552 7.95 -28.44 -9.36
CA LEU A 552 8.64 -28.62 -10.64
C LEU A 552 8.05 -27.77 -11.77
N ALA A 553 6.72 -27.64 -11.82
CA ALA A 553 6.04 -26.83 -12.82
C ALA A 553 6.41 -25.34 -12.65
N GLN A 554 6.48 -24.84 -11.42
CA GLN A 554 6.92 -23.47 -11.13
C GLN A 554 8.38 -23.24 -11.50
N SER A 555 9.28 -24.22 -11.32
CA SER A 555 10.65 -24.14 -11.83
C SER A 555 10.70 -24.00 -13.35
N ALA A 556 9.78 -24.65 -14.07
CA ALA A 556 9.66 -24.58 -15.53
C ALA A 556 8.85 -23.36 -16.05
N CYS A 557 8.45 -22.39 -15.21
CA CYS A 557 7.51 -21.33 -15.59
C CYS A 557 7.97 -20.45 -16.77
N TYR A 558 9.28 -20.36 -17.03
CA TYR A 558 9.87 -19.65 -18.17
C TYR A 558 10.27 -20.56 -19.34
N ARG A 559 9.78 -21.81 -19.34
CA ARG A 559 10.03 -22.85 -20.36
C ARG A 559 8.71 -23.47 -20.78
N THR A 560 7.94 -22.73 -21.58
CA THR A 560 6.55 -23.08 -21.94
C THR A 560 6.38 -24.53 -22.41
N ALA A 561 7.27 -25.03 -23.28
CA ALA A 561 7.16 -26.40 -23.79
C ALA A 561 7.31 -27.47 -22.68
N SER A 562 8.32 -27.34 -21.83
CA SER A 562 8.55 -28.24 -20.69
C SER A 562 7.45 -28.12 -19.64
N LEU A 563 6.99 -26.90 -19.36
CA LEU A 563 5.88 -26.66 -18.43
C LEU A 563 4.60 -27.38 -18.87
N LEU A 564 4.21 -27.22 -20.14
CA LEU A 564 3.03 -27.89 -20.69
C LEU A 564 3.21 -29.41 -20.64
N THR A 565 4.40 -29.91 -20.99
CA THR A 565 4.75 -31.35 -20.93
C THR A 565 4.58 -31.90 -19.50
N ILE A 566 5.12 -31.22 -18.49
CA ILE A 566 5.02 -31.63 -17.08
C ILE A 566 3.56 -31.77 -16.66
N LEU A 567 2.72 -30.78 -16.97
CA LEU A 567 1.30 -30.79 -16.59
C LEU A 567 0.48 -31.81 -17.39
N GLU A 568 0.74 -31.98 -18.69
CA GLU A 568 0.07 -32.96 -19.54
C GLU A 568 0.29 -34.40 -19.05
N LEU A 569 1.49 -34.71 -18.58
CA LEU A 569 1.86 -36.04 -18.06
C LEU A 569 1.33 -36.33 -16.65
N LEU A 570 0.71 -35.35 -15.97
CA LEU A 570 0.03 -35.53 -14.70
C LEU A 570 -1.44 -35.95 -14.89
N PRO A 571 -2.00 -36.71 -13.94
CA PRO A 571 -3.45 -36.96 -13.87
C PRO A 571 -4.24 -35.66 -13.88
N GLU A 572 -5.27 -35.57 -14.73
CA GLU A 572 -6.04 -34.34 -14.96
C GLU A 572 -6.59 -33.73 -13.65
N ASN A 573 -7.08 -34.58 -12.75
CA ASN A 573 -7.63 -34.18 -11.44
C ASN A 573 -6.58 -33.71 -10.42
N LYS A 574 -5.28 -33.86 -10.70
CA LYS A 574 -4.18 -33.42 -9.83
C LYS A 574 -3.50 -32.13 -10.29
N ARG A 575 -3.70 -31.74 -11.56
CA ARG A 575 -3.08 -30.55 -12.16
C ARG A 575 -3.43 -29.28 -11.39
N ILE A 576 -4.69 -29.10 -10.97
CA ILE A 576 -5.12 -27.91 -10.24
C ILE A 576 -4.33 -27.73 -8.94
N SER A 577 -4.05 -28.82 -8.20
CA SER A 577 -3.28 -28.76 -6.96
C SER A 577 -1.85 -28.26 -7.21
N VAL A 578 -1.20 -28.69 -8.29
CA VAL A 578 0.14 -28.20 -8.67
C VAL A 578 0.10 -26.73 -9.11
N ILE A 579 -0.92 -26.33 -9.85
CA ILE A 579 -1.05 -24.95 -10.35
C ILE A 579 -1.32 -23.95 -9.22
N LEU A 580 -2.17 -24.33 -8.27
CA LEU A 580 -2.60 -23.50 -7.13
C LEU A 580 -1.61 -23.49 -5.97
N ASP A 581 -0.67 -24.43 -5.94
CA ASP A 581 0.34 -24.49 -4.89
C ASP A 581 1.19 -23.22 -4.86
N LYS A 582 1.42 -22.69 -3.66
CA LYS A 582 2.10 -21.41 -3.45
C LYS A 582 3.58 -21.62 -3.14
N ASN A 583 4.41 -20.80 -3.76
CA ASN A 583 5.82 -20.74 -3.40
C ASN A 583 6.08 -19.89 -2.16
N ASN A 584 7.35 -19.69 -1.81
CA ASN A 584 7.73 -18.92 -0.61
C ASN A 584 7.39 -17.42 -0.70
N ALA A 585 7.20 -16.88 -1.91
CA ALA A 585 6.69 -15.52 -2.12
C ALA A 585 5.16 -15.43 -2.03
N GLY A 586 4.47 -16.58 -2.00
CA GLY A 586 3.03 -16.67 -2.00
C GLY A 586 2.40 -16.76 -3.38
N ASP A 587 3.20 -16.78 -4.44
CA ASP A 587 2.71 -16.82 -5.82
C ASP A 587 2.28 -18.24 -6.21
N THR A 588 1.17 -18.36 -6.93
CA THR A 588 0.81 -19.60 -7.65
C THR A 588 1.52 -19.64 -9.01
N LEU A 589 1.52 -20.78 -9.71
CA LEU A 589 2.16 -20.87 -11.04
C LEU A 589 1.63 -19.78 -12.00
N LEU A 590 0.33 -19.52 -11.98
CA LEU A 590 -0.31 -18.58 -12.90
C LEU A 590 0.09 -17.11 -12.65
N HIS A 591 0.61 -16.79 -11.46
CA HIS A 591 1.10 -15.43 -11.14
C HIS A 591 2.43 -15.11 -11.84
N ARG A 592 3.16 -16.14 -12.29
CA ARG A 592 4.55 -16.04 -12.76
C ARG A 592 4.72 -16.23 -14.27
N VAL A 593 3.75 -16.84 -14.93
CA VAL A 593 3.79 -17.13 -16.37
C VAL A 593 3.35 -15.93 -17.20
N ASP A 594 3.81 -15.85 -18.44
CA ASP A 594 3.32 -14.87 -19.39
C ASP A 594 1.89 -15.20 -19.86
N THR A 595 1.20 -14.23 -20.44
CA THR A 595 -0.20 -14.37 -20.84
C THR A 595 -0.42 -15.32 -22.02
N GLY A 596 0.59 -15.52 -22.88
CA GLY A 596 0.52 -16.51 -23.95
C GLY A 596 0.51 -17.93 -23.40
N THR A 597 1.36 -18.19 -22.40
CA THR A 597 1.42 -19.47 -21.68
C THR A 597 0.16 -19.69 -20.81
N LEU A 598 -0.38 -18.65 -20.16
CA LEU A 598 -1.54 -18.72 -19.27
C LEU A 598 -2.76 -19.43 -19.91
N LYS A 599 -3.11 -19.07 -21.16
CA LYS A 599 -4.24 -19.68 -21.87
C LYS A 599 -4.03 -21.18 -22.09
N GLY A 600 -2.81 -21.60 -22.40
CA GLY A 600 -2.44 -23.01 -22.56
C GLY A 600 -2.62 -23.80 -21.26
N LEU A 601 -2.14 -23.26 -20.14
CA LEU A 601 -2.24 -23.91 -18.83
C LEU A 601 -3.69 -24.08 -18.36
N LEU A 602 -4.54 -23.06 -18.55
CA LEU A 602 -5.94 -23.14 -18.17
C LEU A 602 -6.70 -24.19 -19.01
N LYS A 603 -6.33 -24.40 -20.28
CA LYS A 603 -6.91 -25.47 -21.10
C LYS A 603 -6.57 -26.88 -20.61
N LEU A 604 -5.44 -27.04 -19.92
CA LEU A 604 -5.05 -28.32 -19.31
C LEU A 604 -5.83 -28.65 -18.03
N LEU A 605 -6.57 -27.67 -17.47
CA LEU A 605 -7.45 -27.87 -16.33
C LEU A 605 -8.87 -28.26 -16.76
N PRO A 606 -9.57 -29.07 -15.95
CA PRO A 606 -11.02 -29.27 -16.07
C PRO A 606 -11.77 -27.93 -16.08
N GLU A 607 -12.83 -27.82 -16.87
CA GLU A 607 -13.55 -26.53 -17.06
C GLU A 607 -14.01 -25.89 -15.75
N LYS A 608 -14.52 -26.72 -14.82
CA LYS A 608 -14.98 -26.32 -13.49
C LYS A 608 -13.87 -25.71 -12.61
N ASP A 609 -12.60 -26.03 -12.87
CA ASP A 609 -11.46 -25.65 -12.04
C ASP A 609 -10.78 -24.36 -12.56
N ARG A 610 -11.04 -23.98 -13.82
CA ARG A 610 -10.40 -22.81 -14.48
C ARG A 610 -10.71 -21.50 -13.77
N LEU A 611 -11.95 -21.34 -13.29
CA LEU A 611 -12.38 -20.12 -12.60
C LEU A 611 -11.68 -19.99 -11.24
N GLU A 612 -11.57 -21.08 -10.48
CA GLU A 612 -10.81 -21.11 -9.23
C GLU A 612 -9.34 -20.74 -9.48
N ALA A 613 -8.74 -21.31 -10.54
CA ALA A 613 -7.36 -21.05 -10.88
C ALA A 613 -7.06 -19.58 -11.21
N ILE A 614 -7.87 -18.93 -12.05
CA ILE A 614 -7.67 -17.51 -12.42
C ILE A 614 -7.99 -16.56 -11.25
N ASN A 615 -8.82 -16.99 -10.31
CA ASN A 615 -9.17 -16.23 -9.12
C ASN A 615 -8.26 -16.51 -7.93
N SER A 616 -7.32 -17.46 -8.06
CA SER A 616 -6.34 -17.75 -7.02
C SER A 616 -5.55 -16.50 -6.66
N LYS A 617 -5.29 -16.34 -5.36
CA LYS A 617 -4.65 -15.14 -4.82
C LYS A 617 -3.27 -15.43 -4.28
N ASP A 618 -2.34 -14.51 -4.50
CA ASP A 618 -1.04 -14.54 -3.84
C ASP A 618 -1.12 -14.15 -2.35
N ASN A 619 0.04 -14.04 -1.68
CA ASN A 619 0.10 -13.57 -0.28
C ASN A 619 -0.17 -12.07 -0.11
N LYS A 620 -0.17 -11.30 -1.20
CA LYS A 620 -0.59 -9.88 -1.23
C LYS A 620 -2.09 -9.73 -1.51
N ASN A 621 -2.84 -10.84 -1.52
CA ASN A 621 -4.27 -10.88 -1.82
C ASN A 621 -4.60 -10.36 -3.24
N SER A 622 -3.64 -10.42 -4.16
CA SER A 622 -3.81 -10.09 -5.57
C SER A 622 -4.11 -11.34 -6.38
N ALA A 623 -5.12 -11.27 -7.25
CA ALA A 623 -5.55 -12.40 -8.06
C ALA A 623 -4.81 -12.46 -9.41
N VAL A 624 -4.77 -13.64 -10.06
CA VAL A 624 -4.20 -13.76 -11.41
C VAL A 624 -4.93 -12.86 -12.41
N ILE A 625 -6.23 -12.67 -12.26
CA ILE A 625 -6.97 -11.81 -13.18
C ILE A 625 -6.62 -10.32 -13.08
N GLU A 626 -6.20 -9.83 -11.90
CA GLU A 626 -5.93 -8.40 -11.65
C GLU A 626 -4.66 -7.91 -12.38
N ARG A 627 -3.76 -8.82 -12.79
CA ARG A 627 -2.57 -8.51 -13.60
C ARG A 627 -2.83 -8.48 -15.11
N LEU A 628 -4.03 -8.86 -15.55
CA LEU A 628 -4.38 -8.95 -16.97
C LEU A 628 -5.03 -7.66 -17.47
N LYS A 629 -4.65 -7.25 -18.68
CA LYS A 629 -5.36 -6.19 -19.41
C LYS A 629 -6.65 -6.73 -20.03
N LEU A 630 -7.60 -5.85 -20.36
CA LEU A 630 -8.86 -6.24 -21.00
C LEU A 630 -8.68 -7.18 -22.18
N GLN A 631 -7.78 -6.87 -23.12
CA GLN A 631 -7.57 -7.74 -24.29
C GLN A 631 -7.19 -9.17 -23.88
N GLN A 632 -6.33 -9.31 -22.88
CA GLN A 632 -5.89 -10.61 -22.38
C GLN A 632 -7.03 -11.35 -21.67
N VAL A 633 -7.85 -10.65 -20.87
CA VAL A 633 -9.05 -11.24 -20.26
C VAL A 633 -10.05 -11.68 -21.35
N THR A 634 -10.28 -10.87 -22.37
CA THR A 634 -11.17 -11.23 -23.48
C THR A 634 -10.67 -12.42 -24.28
N ASP A 635 -9.35 -12.52 -24.48
CA ASP A 635 -8.73 -13.66 -25.17
C ASP A 635 -8.83 -14.95 -24.35
N LEU A 636 -9.14 -14.88 -23.05
CA LEU A 636 -9.37 -16.04 -22.18
C LEU A 636 -10.86 -16.38 -22.03
N LEU A 637 -11.82 -15.55 -22.44
CA LEU A 637 -13.25 -15.85 -22.19
C LEU A 637 -13.77 -17.09 -22.95
N ASP A 638 -13.11 -17.46 -24.05
CA ASP A 638 -13.47 -18.63 -24.86
C ASP A 638 -13.18 -19.97 -24.14
N ILE A 639 -12.32 -19.97 -23.12
CA ILE A 639 -12.00 -21.16 -22.33
C ILE A 639 -12.86 -21.31 -21.06
N PHE A 640 -13.73 -20.34 -20.74
CA PHE A 640 -14.67 -20.43 -19.62
C PHE A 640 -16.08 -20.76 -20.13
N PRO A 641 -16.87 -21.57 -19.39
CA PRO A 641 -18.29 -21.76 -19.65
C PRO A 641 -19.03 -20.41 -19.70
N GLU A 642 -20.05 -20.28 -20.56
CA GLU A 642 -20.76 -19.01 -20.76
C GLU A 642 -21.38 -18.50 -19.45
N GLU A 643 -21.91 -19.39 -18.60
CA GLU A 643 -22.46 -19.05 -17.29
C GLU A 643 -21.42 -18.46 -16.31
N SER A 644 -20.15 -18.85 -16.44
CA SER A 644 -19.08 -18.44 -15.52
C SER A 644 -18.35 -17.17 -15.99
N ARG A 645 -18.57 -16.70 -17.23
CA ARG A 645 -17.89 -15.52 -17.79
C ARG A 645 -18.15 -14.24 -16.98
N LEU A 646 -19.32 -14.11 -16.36
CA LEU A 646 -19.63 -12.96 -15.50
C LEU A 646 -18.74 -12.94 -14.25
N GLU A 647 -18.48 -14.10 -13.66
CA GLU A 647 -17.70 -14.23 -12.42
C GLU A 647 -16.23 -13.85 -12.64
N VAL A 648 -15.71 -14.08 -13.85
CA VAL A 648 -14.37 -13.62 -14.28
C VAL A 648 -14.24 -12.10 -14.11
N PHE A 649 -15.23 -11.31 -14.55
CA PHE A 649 -15.16 -9.84 -14.44
C PHE A 649 -15.49 -9.29 -13.05
N THR A 650 -16.11 -10.09 -12.19
CA THR A 650 -16.75 -9.59 -10.96
C THR A 650 -16.18 -10.19 -9.67
N TYR A 651 -15.05 -10.88 -9.75
CA TYR A 651 -14.38 -11.52 -8.61
C TYR A 651 -14.02 -10.56 -7.45
N LYS A 652 -13.76 -9.28 -7.76
CA LYS A 652 -13.81 -8.15 -6.81
C LYS A 652 -14.54 -7.00 -7.50
N ASN A 653 -15.27 -6.18 -6.73
CA ASN A 653 -15.94 -4.99 -7.26
C ASN A 653 -14.96 -4.04 -8.00
N ASP A 654 -13.66 -4.11 -7.70
CA ASP A 654 -12.60 -3.29 -8.29
C ASP A 654 -12.06 -3.84 -9.63
N ASN A 655 -12.23 -5.14 -9.91
CA ASN A 655 -11.59 -5.75 -11.08
C ASN A 655 -12.18 -5.22 -12.40
N LEU A 656 -13.50 -5.00 -12.43
CA LEU A 656 -14.15 -4.43 -13.60
C LEU A 656 -13.57 -3.05 -13.96
N PHE A 657 -13.26 -2.20 -12.97
CA PHE A 657 -12.69 -0.86 -13.22
C PHE A 657 -11.20 -0.89 -13.53
N ASN A 658 -10.46 -1.86 -13.00
CA ASN A 658 -9.07 -2.08 -13.38
C ASN A 658 -8.95 -2.54 -14.84
N VAL A 659 -9.91 -3.36 -15.28
CA VAL A 659 -9.91 -3.95 -16.63
C VAL A 659 -10.58 -3.02 -17.65
N ALA A 660 -11.67 -2.33 -17.30
CA ALA A 660 -12.38 -1.40 -18.19
C ALA A 660 -12.08 0.06 -17.84
N ASN A 661 -11.27 0.71 -18.67
CA ASN A 661 -10.83 2.10 -18.43
C ASN A 661 -11.80 3.15 -18.99
N ASN A 662 -12.68 2.76 -19.92
CA ASN A 662 -13.59 3.66 -20.60
C ASN A 662 -14.93 2.97 -20.97
N SER A 663 -15.81 3.73 -21.62
CA SER A 663 -17.11 3.24 -22.10
C SER A 663 -17.02 2.14 -23.15
N ASP A 664 -16.02 2.20 -24.04
CA ASP A 664 -15.85 1.24 -25.14
C ASP A 664 -15.40 -0.12 -24.62
N ASP A 665 -14.56 -0.12 -23.59
CA ASP A 665 -14.13 -1.30 -22.86
C ASP A 665 -15.33 -2.02 -22.23
N LEU A 666 -16.25 -1.29 -21.60
CA LEU A 666 -17.47 -1.89 -21.03
C LEU A 666 -18.38 -2.46 -22.12
N LEU A 667 -18.55 -1.76 -23.25
CA LEU A 667 -19.33 -2.26 -24.39
C LEU A 667 -18.75 -3.56 -24.92
N LYS A 668 -17.42 -3.64 -25.02
CA LYS A 668 -16.72 -4.85 -25.42
C LYS A 668 -16.99 -5.98 -24.43
N ILE A 669 -16.90 -5.74 -23.12
CA ILE A 669 -17.20 -6.75 -22.08
C ILE A 669 -18.65 -7.24 -22.21
N LEU A 670 -19.63 -6.32 -22.32
CA LEU A 670 -21.04 -6.67 -22.46
C LEU A 670 -21.29 -7.54 -23.69
N SER A 671 -20.64 -7.26 -24.82
CA SER A 671 -20.77 -8.07 -26.03
C SER A 671 -20.32 -9.53 -25.86
N LEU A 672 -19.42 -9.79 -24.91
CA LEU A 672 -18.84 -11.11 -24.63
C LEU A 672 -19.59 -11.90 -23.54
N LEU A 673 -20.52 -11.24 -22.85
CA LEU A 673 -21.37 -11.85 -21.83
C LEU A 673 -22.71 -12.33 -22.43
N PRO A 674 -23.29 -13.42 -21.91
CA PRO A 674 -24.65 -13.82 -22.25
C PRO A 674 -25.66 -12.77 -21.75
N GLU A 675 -26.81 -12.65 -22.43
CA GLU A 675 -27.75 -11.54 -22.21
C GLU A 675 -28.24 -11.43 -20.76
N ASN A 676 -28.51 -12.56 -20.10
CA ASN A 676 -28.91 -12.63 -18.69
C ASN A 676 -27.83 -12.09 -17.72
N ALA A 677 -26.55 -12.23 -18.08
CA ALA A 677 -25.43 -11.74 -17.28
C ALA A 677 -25.19 -10.23 -17.48
N ARG A 678 -25.50 -9.67 -18.65
CA ARG A 678 -25.30 -8.24 -18.95
C ARG A 678 -26.06 -7.33 -17.98
N LEU A 679 -27.34 -7.61 -17.75
CA LEU A 679 -28.15 -6.86 -16.78
C LEU A 679 -27.65 -7.03 -15.35
N SER A 680 -27.24 -8.24 -14.99
CA SER A 680 -26.71 -8.55 -13.66
C SER A 680 -25.42 -7.76 -13.38
N LEU A 681 -24.55 -7.61 -14.38
CA LEU A 681 -23.35 -6.77 -14.30
C LEU A 681 -23.70 -5.30 -14.03
N LEU A 682 -24.67 -4.74 -14.76
CA LEU A 682 -25.06 -3.33 -14.64
C LEU A 682 -25.62 -2.97 -13.26
N ARG A 683 -26.37 -3.90 -12.64
CA ARG A 683 -26.98 -3.71 -11.31
C ARG A 683 -25.99 -3.84 -10.16
N ARG A 684 -24.81 -4.39 -10.42
CA ARG A 684 -23.85 -4.67 -9.37
C ARG A 684 -23.38 -3.35 -8.75
N GLU A 685 -23.40 -3.30 -7.42
CA GLU A 685 -22.87 -2.21 -6.63
C GLU A 685 -21.36 -2.38 -6.45
N CYS A 686 -20.61 -1.30 -6.68
CA CYS A 686 -19.18 -1.22 -6.44
C CYS A 686 -18.86 0.03 -5.62
N GLU A 687 -18.22 -0.16 -4.47
CA GLU A 687 -17.99 0.90 -3.48
C GLU A 687 -19.30 1.65 -3.17
N ASP A 688 -19.47 2.85 -3.74
CA ASP A 688 -20.58 3.79 -3.50
C ASP A 688 -21.55 3.92 -4.69
N PHE A 689 -21.35 3.21 -5.81
CA PHE A 689 -22.18 3.35 -7.01
C PHE A 689 -22.35 2.06 -7.82
N THR A 690 -23.40 1.99 -8.64
CA THR A 690 -23.59 0.86 -9.56
C THR A 690 -22.65 0.95 -10.77
N VAL A 691 -22.30 -0.19 -11.37
CA VAL A 691 -21.56 -0.22 -12.66
C VAL A 691 -22.25 0.64 -13.71
N PHE A 692 -23.59 0.62 -13.70
CA PHE A 692 -24.39 1.47 -14.59
C PHE A 692 -24.21 2.97 -14.32
N TYR A 693 -24.19 3.41 -13.06
CA TYR A 693 -23.93 4.81 -12.71
C TYR A 693 -22.55 5.26 -13.21
N TRP A 694 -21.51 4.46 -12.97
CA TRP A 694 -20.16 4.77 -13.43
C TRP A 694 -20.13 4.96 -14.94
N PHE A 695 -20.71 4.02 -15.68
CA PHE A 695 -20.78 4.08 -17.13
C PHE A 695 -21.49 5.34 -17.62
N ILE A 696 -22.66 5.64 -17.05
CA ILE A 696 -23.43 6.85 -17.37
C ILE A 696 -22.61 8.11 -17.07
N SER A 697 -21.90 8.16 -15.94
CA SER A 697 -21.07 9.32 -15.56
C SER A 697 -19.95 9.60 -16.58
N LYS A 698 -19.36 8.55 -17.15
CA LYS A 698 -18.30 8.66 -18.18
C LYS A 698 -18.87 9.01 -19.55
N ILE A 699 -20.00 8.42 -19.92
CA ILE A 699 -20.64 8.69 -21.22
C ILE A 699 -21.24 10.08 -21.29
N ARG A 700 -21.84 10.61 -20.22
CA ARG A 700 -22.45 11.96 -20.26
C ARG A 700 -21.47 13.00 -20.82
N TYR A 701 -20.22 13.00 -20.33
CA TYR A 701 -19.19 13.91 -20.81
C TYR A 701 -18.76 13.65 -22.27
N VAL A 702 -18.60 12.40 -22.68
CA VAL A 702 -18.15 12.01 -24.03
C VAL A 702 -19.25 12.19 -25.09
N SER A 703 -20.49 11.87 -24.76
CA SER A 703 -21.67 12.02 -25.64
C SER A 703 -22.00 13.46 -25.97
N TYR A 704 -21.66 14.38 -25.06
CA TYR A 704 -21.87 15.82 -25.23
C TYR A 704 -20.86 16.45 -26.21
N ILE A 705 -19.64 15.89 -26.32
CA ILE A 705 -18.52 16.51 -27.05
C ILE A 705 -18.11 15.73 -28.32
N HIS A 706 -18.20 14.39 -28.32
CA HIS A 706 -17.52 13.56 -29.32
C HIS A 706 -18.39 12.54 -30.07
N ASN A 707 -19.31 11.83 -29.39
CA ASN A 707 -20.12 10.79 -30.04
C ASN A 707 -21.56 10.75 -29.50
N PRO A 708 -22.53 11.35 -30.22
CA PRO A 708 -23.91 11.45 -29.71
C PRO A 708 -24.63 10.09 -29.65
N ASN A 709 -24.19 9.06 -30.38
CA ASN A 709 -24.88 7.77 -30.47
C ASN A 709 -24.43 6.75 -29.42
N LEU A 710 -23.36 7.02 -28.68
CA LEU A 710 -22.71 6.04 -27.79
C LEU A 710 -23.65 5.38 -26.78
N PHE A 711 -24.59 6.14 -26.20
CA PHE A 711 -25.59 5.57 -25.27
C PHE A 711 -26.68 4.77 -25.98
N ALA A 712 -27.04 5.15 -27.21
CA ALA A 712 -27.95 4.37 -28.03
C ALA A 712 -27.30 3.04 -28.45
N ASP A 713 -26.04 3.06 -28.86
CA ASP A 713 -25.26 1.87 -29.20
C ASP A 713 -25.14 0.90 -28.01
N PHE A 714 -24.96 1.45 -26.81
CA PHE A 714 -25.04 0.69 -25.56
C PHE A 714 -26.38 -0.02 -25.37
N LEU A 715 -27.50 0.70 -25.51
CA LEU A 715 -28.83 0.11 -25.35
C LEU A 715 -29.13 -0.96 -26.41
N LEU A 716 -28.56 -0.84 -27.61
CA LEU A 716 -28.67 -1.85 -28.66
C LEU A 716 -28.07 -3.21 -28.26
N SER A 717 -27.16 -3.27 -27.29
CA SER A 717 -26.62 -4.52 -26.74
C SER A 717 -27.60 -5.31 -25.85
N PHE A 718 -28.81 -4.79 -25.64
CA PHE A 718 -29.86 -5.41 -24.83
C PHE A 718 -31.13 -5.64 -25.66
N SER A 719 -31.95 -6.64 -25.29
CA SER A 719 -33.32 -6.77 -25.79
C SER A 719 -34.20 -5.59 -25.40
N GLU A 720 -35.31 -5.40 -26.11
CA GLU A 720 -36.25 -4.29 -25.90
C GLU A 720 -36.76 -4.19 -24.45
N ASN A 721 -37.10 -5.34 -23.83
CA ASN A 721 -37.54 -5.38 -22.44
C ASN A 721 -36.44 -4.90 -21.47
N ASN A 722 -35.20 -5.33 -21.70
CA ASN A 722 -34.06 -4.96 -20.89
C ASN A 722 -33.69 -3.47 -21.08
N ARG A 723 -33.87 -2.89 -22.28
CA ARG A 723 -33.66 -1.45 -22.52
C ARG A 723 -34.60 -0.59 -21.68
N LEU A 724 -35.88 -0.97 -21.61
CA LEU A 724 -36.87 -0.26 -20.79
C LEU A 724 -36.52 -0.35 -19.32
N GLU A 725 -36.08 -1.51 -18.85
CA GLU A 725 -35.64 -1.67 -17.47
C GLU A 725 -34.41 -0.80 -17.17
N ILE A 726 -33.40 -0.81 -18.05
CA ILE A 726 -32.16 -0.01 -17.91
C ILE A 726 -32.48 1.48 -17.85
N ILE A 727 -33.33 2.00 -18.75
CA ILE A 727 -33.64 3.43 -18.79
C ILE A 727 -34.48 3.90 -17.59
N GLN A 728 -35.11 2.96 -16.88
CA GLN A 728 -35.88 3.22 -15.65
C GLN A 728 -35.07 2.97 -14.38
N MET A 729 -33.81 2.52 -14.48
CA MET A 729 -32.97 2.32 -13.31
C MET A 729 -32.74 3.64 -12.56
N LYS A 730 -32.76 3.55 -11.24
CA LYS A 730 -32.64 4.68 -10.32
C LYS A 730 -31.47 4.49 -9.37
N ASP A 731 -30.90 5.59 -8.91
CA ASP A 731 -29.96 5.60 -7.79
C ASP A 731 -30.66 5.28 -6.45
N SER A 732 -29.87 5.16 -5.39
CA SER A 732 -30.36 4.88 -4.02
C SER A 732 -31.31 5.96 -3.48
N GLU A 733 -31.28 7.17 -4.06
CA GLU A 733 -32.19 8.27 -3.73
C GLU A 733 -33.46 8.29 -4.61
N GLY A 734 -33.62 7.29 -5.50
CA GLY A 734 -34.78 7.18 -6.39
C GLY A 734 -34.70 8.04 -7.65
N THR A 735 -33.54 8.61 -7.96
CA THR A 735 -33.30 9.45 -9.14
C THR A 735 -32.97 8.59 -10.35
N PRO A 736 -33.65 8.77 -11.49
CA PRO A 736 -33.30 8.08 -12.73
C PRO A 736 -31.86 8.35 -13.16
N PHE A 737 -31.13 7.30 -13.53
CA PHE A 737 -29.78 7.45 -14.08
C PHE A 737 -29.79 8.13 -15.46
N PHE A 738 -30.83 7.88 -16.26
CA PHE A 738 -31.08 8.63 -17.49
C PHE A 738 -31.96 9.84 -17.17
N ASN A 739 -31.32 10.99 -17.00
CA ASN A 739 -31.97 12.23 -16.60
C ASN A 739 -31.58 13.38 -17.55
N PRO A 740 -32.29 14.52 -17.52
CA PRO A 740 -32.01 15.67 -18.39
C PRO A 740 -30.61 16.26 -18.36
N ASP A 741 -29.77 15.94 -17.38
CA ASP A 741 -28.51 16.65 -17.16
C ASP A 741 -27.38 16.05 -18.01
N GLY A 742 -26.79 16.85 -18.91
CA GLY A 742 -25.55 16.51 -19.62
C GLY A 742 -25.70 15.75 -20.95
N TRP A 743 -26.89 15.72 -21.55
CA TRP A 743 -27.12 15.08 -22.86
C TRP A 743 -27.31 16.09 -23.99
N SER A 744 -26.74 15.81 -25.16
CA SER A 744 -27.02 16.60 -26.37
C SER A 744 -28.39 16.24 -26.96
N LEU A 745 -29.02 17.17 -27.70
CA LEU A 745 -30.28 16.90 -28.41
C LEU A 745 -30.15 15.70 -29.37
N ALA A 746 -29.01 15.57 -30.06
CA ALA A 746 -28.75 14.45 -30.97
C ALA A 746 -28.74 13.10 -30.22
N SER A 747 -28.09 13.05 -29.05
CA SER A 747 -28.07 11.85 -28.20
C SER A 747 -29.45 11.46 -27.69
N LEU A 748 -30.25 12.45 -27.29
CA LEU A 748 -31.62 12.21 -26.84
C LEU A 748 -32.48 11.64 -27.97
N ILE A 749 -32.41 12.23 -29.17
CA ILE A 749 -33.15 11.74 -30.34
C ILE A 749 -32.75 10.30 -30.68
N ALA A 750 -31.44 10.00 -30.74
CA ALA A 750 -30.95 8.66 -31.02
C ALA A 750 -31.46 7.64 -29.98
N THR A 751 -31.40 7.99 -28.69
CA THR A 751 -31.85 7.16 -27.58
C THR A 751 -33.35 6.91 -27.60
N PHE A 752 -34.17 7.97 -27.71
CA PHE A 752 -35.64 7.83 -27.73
C PHE A 752 -36.15 7.04 -28.94
N ASN A 753 -35.43 7.07 -30.06
CA ASN A 753 -35.79 6.29 -31.24
C ASN A 753 -35.65 4.77 -31.06
N LEU A 754 -34.90 4.31 -30.06
CA LEU A 754 -34.79 2.89 -29.72
C LEU A 754 -36.03 2.33 -29.01
N PHE A 755 -36.95 3.20 -28.57
CA PHE A 755 -38.15 2.82 -27.84
C PHE A 755 -39.41 2.96 -28.69
N PRO A 756 -40.41 2.07 -28.51
CA PRO A 756 -41.73 2.23 -29.10
C PRO A 756 -42.35 3.58 -28.72
N LYS A 757 -43.11 4.19 -29.64
CA LYS A 757 -43.68 5.53 -29.43
C LYS A 757 -44.51 5.63 -28.14
N LYS A 758 -45.27 4.58 -27.80
CA LYS A 758 -46.11 4.48 -26.59
C LYS A 758 -45.33 4.61 -25.27
N ASP A 759 -44.04 4.25 -25.25
CA ASP A 759 -43.24 4.24 -24.02
C ASP A 759 -42.45 5.54 -23.85
N ARG A 760 -42.23 6.30 -24.95
CA ARG A 760 -41.41 7.52 -24.97
C ARG A 760 -41.93 8.60 -24.03
N LEU A 761 -43.25 8.78 -23.92
CA LEU A 761 -43.82 9.80 -23.02
C LEU A 761 -43.38 9.53 -21.58
N SER A 762 -43.53 8.28 -21.12
CA SER A 762 -43.17 7.89 -19.75
C SER A 762 -41.69 8.13 -19.44
N ILE A 763 -40.80 7.89 -20.42
CA ILE A 763 -39.35 8.09 -20.28
C ILE A 763 -39.02 9.58 -20.29
N MET A 764 -39.61 10.36 -21.21
CA MET A 764 -39.39 11.81 -21.31
C MET A 764 -39.86 12.58 -20.08
N LEU A 765 -40.88 12.08 -19.39
CA LEU A 765 -41.46 12.68 -18.19
C LEU A 765 -40.76 12.25 -16.89
N GLN A 766 -39.72 11.40 -16.95
CA GLN A 766 -38.94 11.07 -15.76
C GLN A 766 -38.27 12.32 -15.17
N GLU A 767 -38.47 12.53 -13.88
CA GLU A 767 -37.96 13.71 -13.16
C GLU A 767 -36.60 13.42 -12.51
N ASN A 768 -35.70 14.40 -12.56
CA ASN A 768 -34.46 14.39 -11.79
C ASN A 768 -34.69 14.86 -10.34
N LYS A 769 -33.63 14.94 -9.50
CA LYS A 769 -33.69 15.40 -8.10
C LYS A 769 -34.32 16.79 -7.93
N MET A 770 -34.32 17.62 -8.98
CA MET A 770 -34.91 18.96 -8.97
C MET A 770 -36.38 18.97 -9.42
N GLY A 771 -37.00 17.81 -9.64
CA GLY A 771 -38.36 17.68 -10.16
C GLY A 771 -38.48 18.12 -11.62
N LYS A 772 -37.38 18.10 -12.39
CA LYS A 772 -37.36 18.50 -13.80
C LYS A 772 -37.21 17.29 -14.72
N ASN A 773 -37.97 17.27 -15.80
CA ASN A 773 -37.86 16.26 -16.86
C ASN A 773 -37.14 16.80 -18.12
N PHE A 774 -36.96 15.95 -19.14
CA PHE A 774 -36.23 16.32 -20.37
C PHE A 774 -36.83 17.54 -21.09
N LEU A 775 -38.15 17.66 -21.10
CA LEU A 775 -38.84 18.77 -21.77
C LEU A 775 -38.67 20.11 -21.03
N GLN A 776 -38.36 20.05 -19.73
CA GLN A 776 -38.25 21.23 -18.87
C GLN A 776 -36.81 21.73 -18.71
N SER A 777 -35.82 20.86 -18.91
CA SER A 777 -34.40 21.16 -18.72
C SER A 777 -33.69 21.66 -19.99
N LEU A 778 -34.20 21.33 -21.18
CA LEU A 778 -33.65 21.81 -22.45
C LEU A 778 -34.14 23.23 -22.80
N ALA A 779 -33.48 23.85 -23.78
CA ALA A 779 -33.98 25.07 -24.37
C ALA A 779 -35.34 24.83 -25.05
N THR A 780 -36.25 25.81 -24.99
CA THR A 780 -37.62 25.66 -25.50
C THR A 780 -37.66 25.10 -26.93
N ALA A 781 -36.78 25.56 -27.82
CA ALA A 781 -36.70 25.07 -29.19
C ALA A 781 -36.33 23.58 -29.29
N GLU A 782 -35.42 23.11 -28.45
CA GLU A 782 -34.97 21.71 -28.41
C GLU A 782 -36.05 20.80 -27.81
N SER A 783 -36.74 21.25 -26.75
CA SER A 783 -37.87 20.52 -26.18
C SER A 783 -38.99 20.30 -27.20
N LEU A 784 -39.28 21.29 -28.05
CA LEU A 784 -40.25 21.16 -29.13
C LEU A 784 -39.82 20.15 -30.22
N VAL A 785 -38.52 20.00 -30.46
CA VAL A 785 -38.01 18.95 -31.35
C VAL A 785 -38.24 17.56 -30.74
N LEU A 786 -38.00 17.39 -29.44
CA LEU A 786 -38.27 16.11 -28.76
C LEU A 786 -39.75 15.73 -28.75
N LEU A 787 -40.66 16.70 -28.60
CA LEU A 787 -42.11 16.43 -28.66
C LEU A 787 -42.54 15.75 -29.97
N LYS A 788 -41.87 16.04 -31.09
CA LYS A 788 -42.18 15.40 -32.39
C LYS A 788 -41.93 13.90 -32.38
N LEU A 789 -41.13 13.37 -31.44
CA LEU A 789 -40.88 11.95 -31.29
C LEU A 789 -42.02 11.21 -30.59
N LEU A 790 -42.94 11.92 -29.94
CA LEU A 790 -44.12 11.36 -29.27
C LEU A 790 -45.25 11.06 -30.27
N PRO A 791 -46.15 10.09 -29.95
CA PRO A 791 -47.47 10.00 -30.56
C PRO A 791 -48.20 11.34 -30.49
N GLU A 792 -49.06 11.62 -31.47
CA GLU A 792 -49.74 12.92 -31.56
C GLU A 792 -50.64 13.18 -30.35
N GLU A 793 -51.33 12.14 -29.88
CA GLU A 793 -52.20 12.12 -28.70
C GLU A 793 -51.48 12.43 -27.37
N ASP A 794 -50.16 12.23 -27.31
CA ASP A 794 -49.36 12.44 -26.10
C ASP A 794 -48.74 13.84 -26.03
N ARG A 795 -48.67 14.56 -27.16
CA ARG A 795 -47.94 15.83 -27.27
C ARG A 795 -48.56 16.92 -26.41
N PHE A 796 -49.89 17.02 -26.37
CA PHE A 796 -50.55 18.02 -25.54
C PHE A 796 -50.36 17.73 -24.05
N ALA A 797 -50.42 16.46 -23.64
CA ALA A 797 -50.13 16.05 -22.28
C ALA A 797 -48.68 16.38 -21.86
N ALA A 798 -47.73 16.18 -22.75
CA ALA A 798 -46.33 16.54 -22.54
C ALA A 798 -46.12 18.07 -22.46
N LEU A 799 -46.79 18.83 -23.32
CA LEU A 799 -46.66 20.29 -23.40
C LEU A 799 -47.23 21.00 -22.15
N LYS A 800 -48.29 20.45 -21.54
CA LYS A 800 -48.93 20.98 -20.32
C LYS A 800 -48.27 20.53 -19.02
N CYS A 801 -47.33 19.59 -19.07
CA CYS A 801 -46.67 19.05 -17.87
C CYS A 801 -45.94 20.17 -17.09
N ARG A 802 -46.21 20.29 -15.78
CA ARG A 802 -45.63 21.31 -14.90
C ARG A 802 -44.65 20.70 -13.90
N PRO A 803 -43.48 21.32 -13.68
CA PRO A 803 -42.63 20.97 -12.54
C PRO A 803 -43.21 21.56 -11.23
N PRO A 804 -42.82 21.02 -10.06
CA PRO A 804 -43.35 21.44 -8.76
C PRO A 804 -43.26 22.95 -8.49
N ASN A 805 -42.24 23.63 -9.02
CA ASN A 805 -41.95 25.05 -8.78
C ASN A 805 -41.72 25.85 -10.09
N GLY A 806 -42.35 25.50 -11.21
CA GLY A 806 -42.09 26.21 -12.48
C GLY A 806 -43.18 26.12 -13.53
N SER A 807 -42.93 26.78 -14.66
CA SER A 807 -43.86 26.87 -15.80
C SER A 807 -43.79 25.67 -16.73
N SER A 808 -44.94 25.34 -17.32
CA SER A 808 -45.02 24.32 -18.39
C SER A 808 -44.27 24.76 -19.64
N LEU A 809 -43.98 23.83 -20.54
CA LEU A 809 -43.33 24.17 -21.82
C LEU A 809 -44.23 25.09 -22.65
N LEU A 810 -45.54 24.92 -22.57
CA LEU A 810 -46.54 25.80 -23.19
C LEU A 810 -46.41 27.25 -22.69
N GLU A 811 -46.35 27.43 -21.37
CA GLU A 811 -46.21 28.75 -20.73
C GLU A 811 -44.87 29.41 -21.06
N LYS A 812 -43.77 28.64 -21.08
CA LYS A 812 -42.45 29.13 -21.52
C LYS A 812 -42.44 29.55 -22.98
N SER A 813 -43.19 28.86 -23.84
CA SER A 813 -43.27 29.15 -25.27
C SER A 813 -44.03 30.45 -25.56
N ALA A 814 -44.98 30.83 -24.68
CA ALA A 814 -45.81 32.01 -24.84
C ALA A 814 -45.03 33.34 -24.83
N GLY A 815 -43.95 33.41 -24.03
CA GLY A 815 -43.08 34.60 -23.89
C GLY A 815 -42.00 34.75 -24.95
N LEU A 816 -41.87 33.80 -25.88
CA LEU A 816 -40.79 33.69 -26.85
C LEU A 816 -41.37 33.69 -28.28
N VAL A 817 -40.49 33.71 -29.30
CA VAL A 817 -40.87 33.48 -30.72
C VAL A 817 -41.28 32.00 -30.97
N MET A 818 -41.50 31.22 -29.91
CA MET A 818 -41.70 29.76 -29.96
C MET A 818 -43.16 29.34 -29.78
N LEU A 819 -44.09 30.27 -29.57
CA LEU A 819 -45.51 29.96 -29.36
C LEU A 819 -46.13 29.26 -30.59
N LYS A 820 -45.95 29.80 -31.79
CA LYS A 820 -46.44 29.17 -33.02
C LYS A 820 -45.83 27.78 -33.26
N PRO A 821 -44.50 27.60 -33.21
CA PRO A 821 -43.90 26.26 -33.26
C PRO A 821 -44.45 25.29 -32.21
N ALA A 822 -44.73 25.75 -30.98
CA ALA A 822 -45.29 24.90 -29.92
C ALA A 822 -46.72 24.44 -30.24
N LEU A 823 -47.55 25.32 -30.81
CA LEU A 823 -48.91 24.99 -31.23
C LEU A 823 -48.92 24.11 -32.49
N GLU A 824 -48.00 24.33 -33.42
CA GLU A 824 -47.90 23.55 -34.66
C GLU A 824 -47.51 22.09 -34.43
N VAL A 825 -46.82 21.79 -33.32
CA VAL A 825 -46.50 20.42 -32.89
C VAL A 825 -47.75 19.63 -32.47
N LEU A 826 -48.84 20.32 -32.08
CA LEU A 826 -50.10 19.70 -31.67
C LEU A 826 -51.02 19.41 -32.88
N PRO A 827 -51.87 18.36 -32.76
CA PRO A 827 -53.03 18.17 -33.64
C PRO A 827 -53.88 19.43 -33.69
N LYS A 828 -54.51 19.72 -34.83
CA LYS A 828 -55.28 20.97 -35.04
C LYS A 828 -56.38 21.12 -33.99
N GLU A 829 -57.02 20.02 -33.62
CA GLU A 829 -58.13 19.93 -32.68
C GLU A 829 -57.72 20.31 -31.24
N GLU A 830 -56.45 20.13 -30.88
CA GLU A 830 -55.94 20.38 -29.53
C GLU A 830 -55.34 21.78 -29.36
N ARG A 831 -55.12 22.52 -30.44
CA ARG A 831 -54.49 23.86 -30.41
C ARG A 831 -55.32 24.87 -29.63
N LEU A 832 -56.64 24.88 -29.84
CA LEU A 832 -57.55 25.73 -29.09
C LEU A 832 -57.51 25.39 -27.59
N SER A 833 -57.55 24.10 -27.25
CA SER A 833 -57.47 23.63 -25.87
C SER A 833 -56.16 24.04 -25.19
N ALA A 834 -55.03 23.99 -25.91
CA ALA A 834 -53.75 24.47 -25.41
C ALA A 834 -53.76 25.98 -25.15
N ILE A 835 -54.34 26.77 -26.06
CA ILE A 835 -54.45 28.21 -25.90
C ILE A 835 -55.32 28.58 -24.70
N LEU A 836 -56.45 27.89 -24.51
CA LEU A 836 -57.33 28.09 -23.36
C LEU A 836 -56.64 27.74 -22.04
N GLU A 837 -55.92 26.61 -21.97
CA GLU A 837 -55.11 26.22 -20.80
C GLU A 837 -54.04 27.28 -20.48
N LEU A 838 -53.35 27.80 -21.52
CA LEU A 838 -52.38 28.88 -21.36
C LEU A 838 -53.02 30.12 -20.72
N PHE A 839 -54.19 30.53 -21.21
CA PHE A 839 -54.88 31.71 -20.68
C PHE A 839 -55.46 31.52 -19.27
N GLU A 840 -55.98 30.33 -18.94
CA GLU A 840 -56.54 30.05 -17.62
C GLU A 840 -55.48 30.11 -16.51
N LYS A 841 -54.26 29.64 -16.81
CA LYS A 841 -53.21 29.42 -15.82
C LYS A 841 -52.26 30.60 -15.67
N THR A 842 -52.14 31.42 -16.71
CA THR A 842 -51.36 32.65 -16.67
C THR A 842 -52.18 33.72 -15.94
N GLN A 843 -51.86 34.01 -14.66
CA GLN A 843 -52.57 35.04 -13.88
C GLN A 843 -52.81 36.32 -14.71
N LYS A 844 -54.02 36.90 -14.64
CA LYS A 844 -54.51 38.02 -15.50
C LYS A 844 -53.52 39.19 -15.69
N LYS A 845 -52.59 39.39 -14.74
CA LYS A 845 -51.53 40.41 -14.77
C LYS A 845 -50.22 40.00 -15.46
N LYS A 846 -50.05 38.82 -16.05
CA LYS A 846 -48.80 38.43 -16.74
C LYS A 846 -48.95 38.17 -18.24
N ILE A 847 -50.18 37.99 -18.74
CA ILE A 847 -50.43 37.75 -20.18
C ILE A 847 -49.92 38.92 -21.03
N TYR A 848 -50.02 40.16 -20.53
CA TYR A 848 -49.51 41.36 -21.24
C TYR A 848 -47.98 41.42 -21.34
N GLU A 849 -47.26 40.74 -20.43
CA GLU A 849 -45.78 40.68 -20.44
C GLU A 849 -45.29 39.55 -21.35
N LEU A 850 -46.12 38.52 -21.56
CA LEU A 850 -45.74 37.32 -22.29
C LEU A 850 -46.08 37.42 -23.79
N MET A 851 -47.23 37.99 -24.16
CA MET A 851 -47.70 37.93 -25.54
C MET A 851 -47.81 39.34 -26.13
N GLY A 852 -46.85 39.70 -27.00
CA GLY A 852 -46.88 40.94 -27.77
C GLY A 852 -47.71 40.83 -29.05
N PRO A 853 -47.78 41.90 -29.87
CA PRO A 853 -48.54 41.90 -31.12
C PRO A 853 -48.10 40.80 -32.10
N THR A 854 -46.81 40.49 -32.14
CA THR A 854 -46.27 39.42 -32.99
C THR A 854 -46.73 38.05 -32.49
N GLN A 855 -46.60 37.77 -31.19
CA GLN A 855 -47.01 36.49 -30.60
C GLN A 855 -48.53 36.26 -30.67
N PHE A 856 -49.32 37.33 -30.61
CA PHE A 856 -50.76 37.27 -30.81
C PHE A 856 -51.13 36.87 -32.26
N ILE A 857 -50.39 37.39 -33.24
CA ILE A 857 -50.56 36.98 -34.65
C ILE A 857 -50.10 35.55 -34.86
N ASP A 858 -48.94 35.18 -34.32
CA ASP A 858 -48.43 33.80 -34.33
C ASP A 858 -49.44 32.81 -33.75
N LEU A 859 -50.16 33.21 -32.70
CA LEU A 859 -51.25 32.43 -32.10
C LEU A 859 -52.44 32.25 -33.05
N LEU A 860 -52.89 33.32 -33.72
CA LEU A 860 -53.99 33.24 -34.68
C LEU A 860 -53.59 32.44 -35.93
N GLU A 861 -52.37 32.60 -36.42
CA GLU A 861 -51.85 31.85 -37.56
C GLU A 861 -51.77 30.35 -37.30
N ALA A 862 -51.53 29.94 -36.05
CA ALA A 862 -51.50 28.54 -35.67
C ALA A 862 -52.90 27.91 -35.55
N LEU A 863 -53.96 28.73 -35.46
CA LEU A 863 -55.34 28.29 -35.30
C LEU A 863 -56.12 28.19 -36.63
N PRO A 864 -57.09 27.25 -36.74
CA PRO A 864 -58.14 27.34 -37.75
C PRO A 864 -58.87 28.69 -37.67
N LYS A 865 -59.25 29.25 -38.83
CA LYS A 865 -59.95 30.56 -38.89
C LYS A 865 -61.26 30.58 -38.10
N ASP A 866 -61.95 29.46 -38.03
CA ASP A 866 -63.21 29.33 -37.30
C ASP A 866 -63.02 29.52 -35.78
N ASP A 867 -61.83 29.16 -35.24
CA ASP A 867 -61.50 29.29 -33.82
C ASP A 867 -61.00 30.69 -33.44
N TRP A 868 -60.75 31.57 -34.43
CA TRP A 868 -60.28 32.94 -34.17
C TRP A 868 -61.29 33.72 -33.35
N PHE A 869 -62.57 33.60 -33.70
CA PHE A 869 -63.65 34.32 -33.02
C PHE A 869 -63.75 33.91 -31.55
N ASP A 870 -63.78 32.61 -31.28
CA ASP A 870 -63.88 32.07 -29.92
C ASP A 870 -62.66 32.43 -29.07
N THR A 871 -61.46 32.38 -29.67
CA THR A 871 -60.20 32.74 -29.01
C THR A 871 -60.17 34.22 -28.64
N ILE A 872 -60.51 35.11 -29.58
CA ILE A 872 -60.57 36.56 -29.35
C ILE A 872 -61.68 36.91 -28.34
N GLY A 873 -62.83 36.26 -28.44
CA GLY A 873 -63.95 36.39 -27.51
C GLY A 873 -63.58 35.99 -26.08
N TYR A 874 -62.86 34.88 -25.92
CA TYR A 874 -62.36 34.42 -24.61
C TYR A 874 -61.38 35.42 -23.99
N ILE A 875 -60.41 35.92 -24.77
CA ILE A 875 -59.44 36.94 -24.32
C ILE A 875 -60.17 38.22 -23.89
N HIS A 876 -61.20 38.64 -24.63
CA HIS A 876 -62.00 39.80 -24.27
C HIS A 876 -62.70 39.63 -22.91
N GLN A 877 -63.40 38.51 -22.71
CA GLN A 877 -64.15 38.24 -21.48
C GLN A 877 -63.24 38.20 -20.24
N HIS A 878 -62.02 37.69 -20.38
CA HIS A 878 -61.12 37.46 -19.26
C HIS A 878 -60.10 38.59 -19.05
N ASN A 879 -59.74 39.34 -20.10
CA ASN A 879 -58.74 40.41 -20.07
C ASN A 879 -58.96 41.52 -21.13
N ASN A 880 -60.10 42.22 -21.04
CA ASN A 880 -60.49 43.31 -21.93
C ASN A 880 -59.42 44.42 -22.08
N PHE A 881 -58.67 44.75 -21.03
CA PHE A 881 -57.60 45.75 -21.09
C PHE A 881 -56.47 45.32 -22.04
N TYR A 882 -56.08 44.04 -22.00
CA TYR A 882 -55.02 43.49 -22.83
C TYR A 882 -55.42 43.46 -24.32
N LEU A 883 -56.66 43.06 -24.64
CA LEU A 883 -57.15 43.08 -26.03
C LEU A 883 -57.13 44.51 -26.61
N HIS A 884 -57.59 45.51 -25.84
CA HIS A 884 -57.51 46.90 -26.27
C HIS A 884 -56.07 47.41 -26.46
N HIS A 885 -55.14 47.00 -25.60
CA HIS A 885 -53.73 47.37 -25.72
C HIS A 885 -53.05 46.70 -26.91
N LEU A 886 -53.34 45.42 -27.17
CA LEU A 886 -52.90 44.70 -28.36
C LEU A 886 -53.41 45.36 -29.63
N VAL A 887 -54.69 45.73 -29.68
CA VAL A 887 -55.27 46.43 -30.83
C VAL A 887 -54.59 47.77 -31.06
N TYR A 888 -54.33 48.54 -30.00
CA TYR A 888 -53.56 49.78 -30.08
C TYR A 888 -52.15 49.54 -30.65
N LEU A 889 -51.43 48.52 -30.16
CA LEU A 889 -50.08 48.20 -30.63
C LEU A 889 -50.08 47.64 -32.06
N LEU A 890 -51.06 46.82 -32.44
CA LEU A 890 -51.24 46.31 -33.81
C LEU A 890 -51.48 47.48 -34.77
N ILE A 891 -52.31 48.45 -34.40
CA ILE A 891 -52.54 49.65 -35.20
C ILE A 891 -51.27 50.49 -35.32
N GLN A 892 -50.53 50.71 -34.23
CA GLN A 892 -49.25 51.42 -34.30
C GLN A 892 -48.23 50.69 -35.18
N LYS A 893 -48.18 49.35 -35.10
CA LYS A 893 -47.26 48.52 -35.88
C LYS A 893 -47.64 48.51 -37.37
N ILE A 894 -48.93 48.55 -37.68
CA ILE A 894 -49.45 48.72 -39.04
C ILE A 894 -49.09 50.12 -39.57
N ASP A 895 -49.29 51.17 -38.78
CA ASP A 895 -48.97 52.57 -39.14
C ASP A 895 -47.46 52.83 -39.33
N THR A 896 -46.57 51.94 -38.87
CA THR A 896 -45.10 52.12 -38.91
C THR A 896 -44.36 51.06 -39.75
N ALA A 897 -45.05 50.05 -40.28
CA ALA A 897 -44.44 48.98 -41.04
C ALA A 897 -44.47 49.25 -42.55
N THR A 898 -43.32 49.11 -43.22
CA THR A 898 -43.19 49.22 -44.69
C THR A 898 -43.78 48.04 -45.46
N GLU A 899 -44.04 46.90 -44.82
CA GLU A 899 -44.78 45.75 -45.38
C GLU A 899 -45.73 45.17 -44.32
N VAL A 900 -47.04 45.29 -44.57
CA VAL A 900 -48.09 44.69 -43.72
C VAL A 900 -48.60 43.43 -44.42
N ASN A 901 -48.46 42.26 -43.77
CA ASN A 901 -48.91 40.97 -44.31
C ASN A 901 -50.46 40.87 -44.26
N LEU A 902 -51.09 40.23 -45.25
CA LEU A 902 -52.54 40.08 -45.40
C LEU A 902 -53.22 39.52 -44.12
N ILE A 903 -52.53 38.62 -43.42
CA ILE A 903 -52.98 38.03 -42.16
C ILE A 903 -53.11 39.08 -41.04
N HIS A 904 -52.23 40.09 -41.00
CA HIS A 904 -52.34 41.18 -40.01
C HIS A 904 -53.61 42.01 -40.24
N ILE A 905 -53.99 42.18 -41.50
CA ILE A 905 -55.21 42.90 -41.90
C ILE A 905 -56.44 42.06 -41.55
N GLU A 906 -56.45 40.76 -41.88
CA GLU A 906 -57.55 39.84 -41.55
C GLU A 906 -57.74 39.65 -40.03
N ALA A 907 -56.65 39.55 -39.27
CA ALA A 907 -56.68 39.48 -37.82
C ALA A 907 -57.22 40.78 -37.21
N LEU A 908 -56.75 41.94 -37.69
CA LEU A 908 -57.28 43.25 -37.26
C LEU A 908 -58.77 43.37 -37.59
N GLN A 909 -59.21 42.95 -38.78
CA GLN A 909 -60.62 42.92 -39.16
C GLN A 909 -61.44 42.06 -38.20
N THR A 910 -61.00 40.84 -37.94
CA THR A 910 -61.69 39.90 -37.03
C THR A 910 -61.79 40.49 -35.63
N VAL A 911 -60.73 41.13 -35.12
CA VAL A 911 -60.74 41.80 -33.82
C VAL A 911 -61.66 43.02 -33.82
N LEU A 912 -61.67 43.85 -34.87
CA LEU A 912 -62.58 44.99 -35.00
C LEU A 912 -64.05 44.54 -35.08
N VAL A 913 -64.33 43.41 -35.74
CA VAL A 913 -65.66 42.79 -35.78
C VAL A 913 -66.08 42.37 -34.38
N VAL A 914 -65.24 41.62 -33.64
CA VAL A 914 -65.53 41.22 -32.25
C VAL A 914 -65.74 42.44 -31.35
N LEU A 915 -64.90 43.47 -31.45
CA LEU A 915 -65.03 44.71 -30.68
C LEU A 915 -66.30 45.51 -31.02
N SER A 916 -66.77 45.45 -32.27
CA SER A 916 -67.99 46.14 -32.72
C SER A 916 -69.30 45.55 -32.15
N GLU A 917 -69.24 44.32 -31.62
CA GLU A 917 -70.40 43.61 -31.04
C GLU A 917 -70.63 43.94 -29.56
N ILE A 918 -69.78 44.75 -28.94
CA ILE A 918 -69.79 44.99 -27.50
C ILE A 918 -70.30 46.42 -27.17
N PRO A 919 -71.24 46.59 -26.22
CA PRO A 919 -71.74 47.91 -25.82
C PRO A 919 -70.68 48.79 -25.13
N LEU A 920 -70.25 49.87 -25.80
CA LEU A 920 -69.61 51.09 -25.26
C LEU A 920 -68.66 50.90 -24.06
N VAL A 921 -67.41 50.52 -24.33
CA VAL A 921 -66.28 50.75 -23.41
C VAL A 921 -65.56 52.04 -23.85
N ARG A 922 -65.13 52.88 -22.89
CA ARG A 922 -64.33 54.09 -23.15
C ARG A 922 -63.00 53.74 -23.84
N ILE A 923 -62.98 53.71 -25.16
CA ILE A 923 -61.75 53.67 -25.95
C ILE A 923 -61.07 55.03 -25.78
N LYS A 924 -59.91 55.07 -25.11
CA LYS A 924 -59.17 56.31 -24.84
C LYS A 924 -58.50 56.90 -26.09
N ASN A 925 -58.24 56.09 -27.10
CA ASN A 925 -57.63 56.52 -28.35
C ASN A 925 -58.73 57.00 -29.33
N MET A 926 -58.70 58.28 -29.67
CA MET A 926 -59.74 58.95 -30.46
C MET A 926 -59.82 58.42 -31.91
N GLN A 927 -58.70 57.96 -32.50
CA GLN A 927 -58.67 57.38 -33.85
C GLN A 927 -59.25 55.96 -33.86
N LEU A 928 -58.88 55.12 -32.88
CA LEU A 928 -59.44 53.77 -32.73
C LEU A 928 -60.94 53.81 -32.40
N ALA A 929 -61.35 54.73 -31.54
CA ALA A 929 -62.76 54.95 -31.23
C ALA A 929 -63.56 55.30 -32.50
N SER A 930 -62.99 56.14 -33.36
CA SER A 930 -63.61 56.53 -34.63
C SER A 930 -63.69 55.37 -35.63
N LEU A 931 -62.66 54.51 -35.69
CA LEU A 931 -62.62 53.36 -36.60
C LEU A 931 -63.60 52.24 -36.19
N VAL A 932 -63.70 51.96 -34.89
CA VAL A 932 -64.68 51.01 -34.32
C VAL A 932 -66.10 51.54 -34.49
N GLU A 933 -66.32 52.84 -34.24
CA GLU A 933 -67.61 53.48 -34.46
C GLU A 933 -68.01 53.47 -35.95
N PHE A 934 -67.06 53.69 -36.85
CA PHE A 934 -67.27 53.62 -38.29
C PHE A 934 -67.73 52.22 -38.73
N HIS A 935 -67.02 51.16 -38.30
CA HIS A 935 -67.45 49.78 -38.56
C HIS A 935 -68.81 49.44 -37.94
N ARG A 936 -69.06 49.91 -36.71
CA ARG A 936 -70.35 49.73 -36.02
C ARG A 936 -71.51 50.31 -36.84
N GLN A 937 -71.34 51.50 -37.40
CA GLN A 937 -72.38 52.16 -38.20
C GLN A 937 -72.57 51.48 -39.57
N ILE A 938 -71.50 50.99 -40.20
CA ILE A 938 -71.61 50.20 -41.44
C ILE A 938 -72.38 48.89 -41.17
N LYS A 939 -72.09 48.21 -40.07
CA LYS A 939 -72.84 47.01 -39.65
C LYS A 939 -74.30 47.33 -39.34
N GLN A 940 -74.59 48.46 -38.71
CA GLN A 940 -75.97 48.92 -38.50
C GLN A 940 -76.71 49.15 -39.82
N LEU A 941 -76.04 49.72 -40.83
CA LEU A 941 -76.60 49.88 -42.17
C LEU A 941 -76.89 48.53 -42.83
N LYS A 942 -75.95 47.58 -42.75
CA LYS A 942 -76.08 46.22 -43.29
C LYS A 942 -77.18 45.42 -42.61
N HIS A 943 -77.23 45.47 -41.27
CA HIS A 943 -78.28 44.84 -40.47
C HIS A 943 -79.64 45.41 -40.79
N HIS A 944 -79.75 46.75 -40.84
CA HIS A 944 -81.00 47.40 -41.19
C HIS A 944 -81.47 47.05 -42.62
N GLY A 945 -80.54 46.96 -43.58
CA GLY A 945 -80.83 46.47 -44.93
C GLY A 945 -81.31 45.01 -44.94
N SER A 946 -80.74 44.16 -44.09
CA SER A 946 -81.16 42.76 -43.92
C SER A 946 -82.56 42.66 -43.30
N THR A 947 -82.86 43.46 -42.27
CA THR A 947 -84.19 43.52 -41.63
C THR A 947 -85.27 44.03 -42.58
N LEU A 948 -84.93 44.94 -43.52
CA LEU A 948 -85.87 45.41 -44.54
C LEU A 948 -86.24 44.33 -45.56
N GLN A 949 -85.32 43.40 -45.84
CA GLN A 949 -85.55 42.28 -46.75
C GLN A 949 -86.27 41.10 -46.07
N GLU A 950 -86.20 41.02 -44.73
CA GLU A 950 -86.63 39.88 -43.96
C GLU A 950 -88.15 39.62 -44.12
N GLY A 951 -88.50 38.48 -44.70
CA GLY A 951 -89.89 38.07 -44.96
C GLY A 951 -90.60 38.84 -46.09
N LYS A 952 -89.87 39.50 -47.00
CA LYS A 952 -90.42 40.27 -48.15
C LYS A 952 -90.10 39.61 -49.50
N GLU A 953 -91.00 39.78 -50.48
CA GLU A 953 -90.81 39.29 -51.85
C GLU A 953 -89.68 40.05 -52.58
N SER A 954 -88.93 39.35 -53.43
CA SER A 954 -87.68 39.83 -54.05
C SER A 954 -87.82 41.05 -54.97
N GLU A 955 -89.03 41.39 -55.38
CA GLU A 955 -89.33 42.57 -56.23
C GLU A 955 -90.01 43.72 -55.45
N SER A 956 -90.28 43.51 -54.14
CA SER A 956 -90.88 44.56 -53.31
C SER A 956 -89.93 45.73 -53.10
N LEU A 957 -90.49 46.94 -52.98
CA LEU A 957 -89.71 48.16 -52.77
C LEU A 957 -88.81 48.04 -51.52
N ASP A 958 -89.33 47.48 -50.41
CA ASP A 958 -88.55 47.26 -49.19
C ASP A 958 -87.35 46.31 -49.41
N TYR A 959 -87.52 45.26 -50.21
CA TYR A 959 -86.45 44.31 -50.51
C TYR A 959 -85.36 44.93 -51.41
N LEU A 960 -85.74 45.66 -52.46
CA LEU A 960 -84.81 46.38 -53.34
C LEU A 960 -84.04 47.46 -52.56
N GLU A 961 -84.72 48.23 -51.71
CA GLU A 961 -84.08 49.25 -50.87
C GLU A 961 -83.17 48.62 -49.82
N GLY A 962 -83.56 47.49 -49.22
CA GLY A 962 -82.68 46.71 -48.34
C GLY A 962 -81.43 46.22 -49.07
N GLN A 963 -81.54 45.82 -50.35
CA GLN A 963 -80.38 45.39 -51.15
C GLN A 963 -79.41 46.55 -51.42
N LYS A 964 -79.94 47.75 -51.68
CA LYS A 964 -79.12 48.95 -51.82
C LYS A 964 -78.35 49.25 -50.53
N ALA A 965 -79.02 49.16 -49.38
CA ALA A 965 -78.39 49.39 -48.08
C ALA A 965 -77.27 48.36 -47.76
N ILE A 966 -77.50 47.07 -48.04
CA ILE A 966 -76.48 46.02 -47.87
C ILE A 966 -75.31 46.24 -48.82
N LYS A 967 -75.57 46.45 -50.12
CA LYS A 967 -74.50 46.68 -51.12
C LYS A 967 -73.69 47.93 -50.80
N LEU A 968 -74.33 48.98 -50.28
CA LEU A 968 -73.64 50.18 -49.86
C LEU A 968 -72.79 49.93 -48.61
N ALA A 969 -73.29 49.17 -47.64
CA ALA A 969 -72.51 48.78 -46.48
C ALA A 969 -71.29 47.94 -46.87
N GLU A 970 -71.43 46.98 -47.79
CA GLU A 970 -70.33 46.19 -48.35
C GLU A 970 -69.32 47.05 -49.10
N LYS A 971 -69.80 48.07 -49.85
CA LYS A 971 -68.93 49.04 -50.52
C LYS A 971 -68.13 49.87 -49.51
N PHE A 972 -68.75 50.29 -48.40
CA PHE A 972 -68.04 50.99 -47.33
C PHE A 972 -67.05 50.08 -46.59
N GLU A 973 -67.38 48.81 -46.34
CA GLU A 973 -66.45 47.80 -45.82
C GLU A 973 -65.23 47.66 -46.74
N GLY A 974 -65.45 47.47 -48.05
CA GLY A 974 -64.37 47.35 -49.03
C GLY A 974 -63.47 48.58 -49.11
N LEU A 975 -64.05 49.78 -49.10
CA LEU A 975 -63.30 51.04 -49.10
C LEU A 975 -62.53 51.26 -47.80
N ALA A 976 -63.05 50.82 -46.66
CA ALA A 976 -62.35 50.88 -45.37
C ALA A 976 -61.09 50.01 -45.39
N ILE A 977 -61.17 48.81 -45.97
CA ILE A 977 -60.04 47.88 -46.11
C ILE A 977 -58.98 48.46 -47.04
N GLN A 978 -59.38 48.98 -48.20
CA GLN A 978 -58.48 49.62 -49.15
C GLN A 978 -57.81 50.85 -48.54
N PHE A 979 -58.54 51.65 -47.74
CA PHE A 979 -58.00 52.81 -47.05
C PHE A 979 -56.91 52.43 -46.04
N ILE A 980 -57.15 51.40 -45.22
CA ILE A 980 -56.17 50.90 -44.25
C ILE A 980 -54.93 50.37 -44.97
N ALA A 981 -55.10 49.65 -46.09
CA ALA A 981 -53.99 49.12 -46.88
C ALA A 981 -53.16 50.23 -47.55
N ALA A 982 -53.80 51.23 -48.17
CA ALA A 982 -53.13 52.31 -48.90
C ALA A 982 -52.42 53.33 -47.99
N LYS A 983 -52.85 53.46 -46.72
CA LYS A 983 -52.19 54.33 -45.74
C LYS A 983 -50.78 53.86 -45.39
N ASN A 984 -50.51 52.55 -45.49
CA ASN A 984 -49.20 51.98 -45.14
C ASN A 984 -48.19 51.99 -46.30
N SER A 985 -48.64 52.23 -47.54
CA SER A 985 -47.80 52.21 -48.74
C SER A 985 -47.35 53.59 -49.23
N ASP A 986 -47.56 54.65 -48.42
CA ASP A 986 -47.22 56.07 -48.67
C ASP A 986 -47.70 56.64 -50.04
N SER A 987 -48.70 56.01 -50.66
CA SER A 987 -49.22 56.40 -51.97
C SER A 987 -50.32 57.45 -51.83
N ASN A 988 -49.92 58.72 -51.75
CA ASN A 988 -50.84 59.87 -51.69
C ASN A 988 -51.89 59.86 -52.81
N ALA A 989 -51.55 59.30 -53.99
CA ALA A 989 -52.48 59.18 -55.12
C ALA A 989 -53.61 58.17 -54.84
N GLN A 990 -53.31 57.00 -54.29
CA GLN A 990 -54.32 55.99 -53.96
C GLN A 990 -55.22 56.44 -52.81
N LEU A 991 -54.66 57.10 -51.78
CA LEU A 991 -55.44 57.67 -50.69
C LEU A 991 -56.44 58.72 -51.17
N GLN A 992 -56.06 59.50 -52.18
CA GLN A 992 -56.95 60.50 -52.78
C GLN A 992 -58.05 59.85 -53.63
N THR A 993 -57.73 58.80 -54.38
CA THR A 993 -58.73 58.00 -55.11
C THR A 993 -59.74 57.36 -54.17
N ILE A 994 -59.30 56.71 -53.09
CA ILE A 994 -60.19 56.04 -52.12
C ILE A 994 -61.08 57.07 -51.40
N ARG A 995 -60.56 58.26 -51.08
CA ARG A 995 -61.35 59.35 -50.49
C ARG A 995 -62.45 59.82 -51.45
N GLU A 996 -62.13 59.96 -52.74
CA GLU A 996 -63.12 60.37 -53.73
C GLU A 996 -64.16 59.26 -53.98
N GLU A 997 -63.75 57.99 -54.05
CA GLU A 997 -64.67 56.86 -54.16
C GLU A 997 -65.59 56.71 -52.94
N PHE A 998 -65.07 56.97 -51.73
CA PHE A 998 -65.86 57.00 -50.51
C PHE A 998 -66.89 58.13 -50.52
N LYS A 999 -66.47 59.32 -50.95
CA LYS A 999 -67.36 60.47 -51.12
C LYS A 999 -68.45 60.19 -52.15
N ILE A 1000 -68.09 59.62 -53.30
CA ILE A 1000 -69.03 59.20 -54.35
C ILE A 1000 -70.01 58.16 -53.82
N ALA A 1001 -69.54 57.14 -53.08
CA ALA A 1001 -70.39 56.13 -52.49
C ALA A 1001 -71.36 56.72 -51.46
N LEU A 1002 -70.90 57.67 -50.65
CA LEU A 1002 -71.74 58.36 -49.67
C LEU A 1002 -72.80 59.25 -50.35
N GLU A 1003 -72.41 60.03 -51.35
CA GLU A 1003 -73.33 60.88 -52.13
C GLU A 1003 -74.35 60.05 -52.91
N SER A 1004 -73.90 58.99 -53.60
CA SER A 1004 -74.78 58.00 -54.27
C SER A 1004 -75.74 57.38 -53.27
N GLY A 1005 -75.28 56.97 -52.09
CA GLY A 1005 -76.14 56.44 -51.04
C GLY A 1005 -77.21 57.43 -50.58
N TYR A 1006 -76.87 58.70 -50.38
CA TYR A 1006 -77.83 59.75 -50.01
C TYR A 1006 -78.86 60.05 -51.11
N GLN A 1007 -78.47 59.96 -52.38
CA GLN A 1007 -79.34 60.24 -53.52
C GLN A 1007 -80.23 59.05 -53.90
N GLU A 1008 -79.65 57.86 -54.01
CA GLU A 1008 -80.34 56.65 -54.46
C GLU A 1008 -81.35 56.13 -53.42
N MET A 1009 -81.15 56.46 -52.14
CA MET A 1009 -82.02 56.06 -51.04
C MET A 1009 -82.82 57.24 -50.46
N HIS A 1010 -82.93 58.38 -51.18
CA HIS A 1010 -83.63 59.57 -50.68
C HIS A 1010 -85.16 59.43 -50.63
N THR A 1011 -85.73 58.49 -51.38
CA THR A 1011 -87.18 58.32 -51.62
C THR A 1011 -87.89 57.42 -50.61
N HIS A 1012 -87.18 56.71 -49.72
CA HIS A 1012 -87.79 55.77 -48.79
C HIS A 1012 -87.22 55.93 -47.35
N ARG A 1013 -88.10 55.91 -46.34
CA ARG A 1013 -87.94 56.09 -44.87
C ARG A 1013 -86.72 56.87 -44.32
N SER A 1014 -86.98 57.83 -43.41
CA SER A 1014 -85.99 58.69 -42.74
C SER A 1014 -84.97 57.99 -41.82
N LEU A 1015 -84.97 56.65 -41.72
CA LEU A 1015 -84.18 55.89 -40.75
C LEU A 1015 -82.73 55.62 -41.17
N TRP A 1016 -82.41 55.62 -42.47
CA TRP A 1016 -81.02 55.45 -42.95
C TRP A 1016 -80.22 56.75 -42.92
N LYS A 1017 -80.90 57.90 -43.04
CA LYS A 1017 -80.24 59.21 -43.03
C LYS A 1017 -79.42 59.43 -41.74
N PRO A 1018 -79.92 59.09 -40.53
CA PRO A 1018 -79.10 59.08 -39.32
C PRO A 1018 -77.92 58.12 -39.38
N ILE A 1019 -78.09 56.91 -39.92
CA ILE A 1019 -77.03 55.91 -40.02
C ILE A 1019 -75.93 56.38 -40.97
N LEU A 1020 -76.28 56.85 -42.18
CA LEU A 1020 -75.35 57.43 -43.15
C LEU A 1020 -74.69 58.71 -42.63
N ALA A 1021 -75.41 59.53 -41.85
CA ALA A 1021 -74.85 60.70 -41.18
C ALA A 1021 -73.84 60.28 -40.12
N ASN A 1022 -74.13 59.23 -39.35
CA ASN A 1022 -73.20 58.69 -38.36
C ASN A 1022 -72.00 57.99 -39.01
N ILE A 1023 -72.16 57.32 -40.16
CA ILE A 1023 -71.04 56.80 -40.98
C ILE A 1023 -70.16 57.97 -41.43
N ALA A 1024 -70.77 59.06 -41.93
CA ALA A 1024 -70.05 60.26 -42.35
C ALA A 1024 -69.32 60.92 -41.17
N ILE A 1025 -69.98 61.06 -40.02
CA ILE A 1025 -69.42 61.63 -38.78
C ILE A 1025 -68.28 60.75 -38.26
N ALA A 1026 -68.45 59.43 -38.20
CA ALA A 1026 -67.39 58.52 -37.77
C ALA A 1026 -66.18 58.58 -38.71
N ALA A 1027 -66.41 58.78 -40.02
CA ALA A 1027 -65.35 59.03 -41.00
C ALA A 1027 -64.66 60.41 -40.82
N THR A 1028 -65.27 61.40 -40.14
CA THR A 1028 -64.66 62.74 -39.93
C THR A 1028 -63.46 62.75 -38.98
N GLY A 1029 -63.32 61.75 -38.10
CA GLY A 1029 -62.13 61.57 -37.25
C GLY A 1029 -60.83 61.28 -38.03
N ILE A 1030 -60.93 61.13 -39.35
CA ILE A 1030 -59.84 60.73 -40.25
C ILE A 1030 -59.35 61.91 -41.14
N GLY A 1031 -60.02 63.08 -41.19
CA GLY A 1031 -59.55 64.20 -42.04
C GLY A 1031 -60.35 65.52 -41.97
N LEU A 1032 -59.76 66.55 -41.36
CA LEU A 1032 -60.30 67.90 -41.10
C LEU A 1032 -60.65 68.75 -42.35
N LEU A 1033 -60.43 68.31 -43.59
CA LEU A 1033 -60.68 69.14 -44.80
C LEU A 1033 -61.97 68.83 -45.57
N VAL A 1034 -62.91 68.14 -44.94
CA VAL A 1034 -64.35 68.27 -45.27
C VAL A 1034 -64.88 69.65 -44.86
N ILE A 1035 -64.15 70.41 -44.04
CA ILE A 1035 -64.39 71.85 -43.82
C ILE A 1035 -64.35 72.63 -45.16
N ILE A 1036 -63.54 72.20 -46.14
CA ILE A 1036 -63.53 72.79 -47.49
C ILE A 1036 -64.74 72.30 -48.32
N ALA A 1037 -65.26 71.09 -48.10
CA ALA A 1037 -66.53 70.69 -48.71
C ALA A 1037 -67.70 71.56 -48.21
N LYS A 1038 -67.64 72.06 -46.97
CA LYS A 1038 -68.61 73.06 -46.47
C LYS A 1038 -68.43 74.44 -47.09
N TYR A 1039 -67.20 74.86 -47.40
CA TYR A 1039 -66.98 76.08 -48.21
C TYR A 1039 -67.72 76.02 -49.54
N LEU A 1040 -67.73 74.85 -50.20
CA LEU A 1040 -68.44 74.63 -51.46
C LEU A 1040 -69.98 74.61 -51.33
N THR A 1041 -70.53 74.52 -50.12
CA THR A 1041 -71.99 74.57 -49.89
C THR A 1041 -72.50 75.91 -49.35
N THR A 1042 -71.69 76.67 -48.61
CA THR A 1042 -72.19 77.84 -47.85
C THR A 1042 -71.43 79.15 -48.04
N GLY A 1043 -70.34 79.20 -48.81
CA GLY A 1043 -69.75 80.47 -49.28
C GLY A 1043 -69.13 81.41 -48.23
N SER A 1044 -68.60 80.93 -47.10
CA SER A 1044 -67.74 81.77 -46.23
C SER A 1044 -66.63 80.96 -45.53
N ALA A 1045 -65.39 81.45 -45.65
CA ALA A 1045 -64.21 81.04 -44.88
C ALA A 1045 -63.00 81.98 -45.12
N PHE A 1046 -62.87 83.15 -44.46
CA PHE A 1046 -61.61 83.93 -44.51
C PHE A 1046 -61.35 84.84 -43.30
N PHE A 1047 -60.09 84.85 -42.83
CA PHE A 1047 -59.18 86.01 -42.81
C PHE A 1047 -57.69 85.55 -42.84
N ALA A 1048 -56.82 86.39 -43.41
CA ALA A 1048 -55.43 86.12 -43.82
C ALA A 1048 -54.35 86.37 -42.74
N GLU A 1049 -53.14 85.84 -42.96
CA GLU A 1049 -51.91 85.98 -42.16
C GLU A 1049 -51.07 87.21 -42.63
N THR A 1050 -50.35 87.91 -41.74
CA THR A 1050 -49.63 89.17 -42.08
C THR A 1050 -48.12 89.14 -41.88
N GLN A 1051 -47.43 89.95 -42.70
CA GLN A 1051 -45.97 90.17 -42.78
C GLN A 1051 -45.24 90.51 -41.46
N ARG A 1052 -45.94 90.86 -40.36
CA ARG A 1052 -45.32 91.08 -39.05
C ARG A 1052 -44.87 89.79 -38.36
N GLN A 1053 -45.50 88.65 -38.64
CA GLN A 1053 -45.08 87.34 -38.14
C GLN A 1053 -43.74 86.88 -38.75
N LYS A 1054 -43.23 87.51 -39.82
CA LYS A 1054 -41.90 87.24 -40.39
C LYS A 1054 -40.77 88.10 -39.81
N MET A 1055 -41.06 89.16 -39.05
CA MET A 1055 -40.05 90.13 -38.57
C MET A 1055 -39.72 90.00 -37.07
N VAL A 1056 -40.65 89.49 -36.26
CA VAL A 1056 -40.44 89.31 -34.80
C VAL A 1056 -39.49 88.13 -34.50
N HIS A 1057 -39.45 87.13 -35.38
CA HIS A 1057 -38.49 86.01 -35.29
C HIS A 1057 -37.01 86.44 -35.43
N SER A 1058 -36.70 87.68 -35.86
CA SER A 1058 -35.32 88.17 -35.91
C SER A 1058 -34.94 89.14 -34.78
N ILE A 1059 -35.88 89.53 -33.92
CA ILE A 1059 -35.65 90.47 -32.80
C ILE A 1059 -35.49 89.73 -31.45
N GLY A 1060 -36.11 88.54 -31.30
CA GLY A 1060 -35.95 87.74 -30.07
C GLY A 1060 -34.53 87.24 -29.80
N HIS A 1061 -33.71 87.09 -30.85
CA HIS A 1061 -32.32 86.63 -30.75
C HIS A 1061 -31.32 87.76 -30.41
N GLN A 1062 -31.76 89.02 -30.27
CA GLN A 1062 -30.91 90.17 -29.94
C GLN A 1062 -31.23 90.84 -28.59
N LEU A 1063 -32.26 90.38 -27.85
CA LEU A 1063 -32.69 91.02 -26.60
C LEU A 1063 -32.42 90.23 -25.31
N ASP A 1064 -32.17 88.91 -25.36
CA ASP A 1064 -31.87 88.15 -24.13
C ASP A 1064 -30.37 88.21 -23.71
N CYS A 1065 -29.53 88.99 -24.42
CA CYS A 1065 -28.14 89.29 -24.04
C CYS A 1065 -27.93 90.71 -23.48
N LEU A 1066 -29.00 91.43 -23.08
CA LEU A 1066 -28.88 92.74 -22.43
C LEU A 1066 -29.88 92.87 -21.25
N ALA A 1067 -29.29 93.09 -20.07
CA ALA A 1067 -29.88 93.51 -18.79
C ALA A 1067 -30.02 92.38 -17.71
N PRO A 1068 -29.69 92.71 -16.44
CA PRO A 1068 -29.03 91.83 -15.47
C PRO A 1068 -29.90 90.77 -14.79
#